data_AF-A0A931SHL8-F1
#
_entry.id   AF-A0A931SHL8-F1
#
_cell.length_a   1.000
_cell.length_b   1.000
_cell.length_c   1.000
_cell.angle_alpha   90.00
_cell.angle_beta   90.00
_cell.angle_gamma   90.00
#
_symmetry.space_group_name_H-M   'P 1'
#
loop_
_entity.id
_entity.type
_entity.pdbx_description
1 polymer ?
#
loop_
_entity_poly.entity_id
_entity_poly.type
_entity_poly.pdbx_seq_one_letter_code
_entity_poly.pdbx_strand_id
1 'polypeptide(L)'
;MKHPVRRRLMYLGFQGLRGAAQWLPLGAAQGLGRGLGLAAYGLLGVQRRLALRHLEGAFGPALTPAQRRRVARGVFRNLGQNAMEWLALPRRSPERLQRLITADGVEHLRAALAQGRGVIGITAHFGNWELIPFYFASLGFEGGVLARRLRYPEYESFLVEMRQARGVRTYARGSLRDVAALLRANQIVGMLPDQDVDSLEGIFVEFFGRAAYTPIGPAALSIMTGAPIIPCFLIREGGPRHLWWRGGRFHLVVEPPLTAPQGADRPQAMAALTRAWSQVVESYIRRYPDHWVWMHRRWKTQPAEGVAGGEPARASGVQPVLAVCLTALSLALMGVLHGCGRPAKPAAAPAESPQADADQHMSAFTMTGYEPDGSKRWVLHGRGASAEGAAVTILQPDAVGYDPERTAYLTASAAQVNQTNRRIRMEHDVVLHTSDGLWLTTPLLHWLPDQNEMATDSPVRIETDHMLIRGRGLVGHSQLKRATIARDIELVLNPSDHEAGPAASLAGGDARRQVLITCDGPLTFDYEQDIATFEQNVHVQDPNGDLYSDRLIAYLDRKTHTIRYAEAIGQVRIQQQQNTAESERAVYEPAIGKITLVGRPSLLLHPSEEDGVGGTPFAFSGLSAQQDQQVSAAAP
;
A
#
# COMPACT_ATOMS: atom_id res chain seq x y z
N MET A 1 9.62 8.15 -10.85
CA MET A 1 10.01 9.52 -11.28
C MET A 1 10.61 9.42 -12.68
N LYS A 2 10.13 10.19 -13.66
CA LYS A 2 10.48 10.06 -15.09
C LYS A 2 11.92 10.46 -15.49
N HIS A 3 12.81 10.78 -14.54
CA HIS A 3 14.15 11.31 -14.84
C HIS A 3 15.28 10.49 -14.18
N PRO A 4 16.01 9.64 -14.93
CA PRO A 4 17.01 8.73 -14.39
C PRO A 4 18.21 9.45 -13.75
N VAL A 5 18.63 10.59 -14.31
CA VAL A 5 19.72 11.42 -13.77
C VAL A 5 19.39 11.95 -12.38
N ARG A 6 18.19 12.52 -12.21
CA ARG A 6 17.73 13.03 -10.91
C ARG A 6 17.65 11.91 -9.86
N ARG A 7 17.20 10.72 -10.25
CA ARG A 7 17.16 9.53 -9.37
C ARG A 7 18.57 9.14 -8.90
N ARG A 8 19.54 9.09 -9.83
CA ARG A 8 20.95 8.79 -9.51
C ARG A 8 21.58 9.85 -8.60
N LEU A 9 21.33 11.14 -8.85
CA LEU A 9 21.80 12.24 -8.00
C LEU A 9 21.20 12.17 -6.59
N MET A 10 19.91 11.89 -6.46
CA MET A 10 19.27 11.71 -5.15
C MET A 10 19.87 10.53 -4.40
N TYR A 11 20.13 9.41 -5.08
CA TYR A 11 20.76 8.25 -4.48
C TYR A 11 22.21 8.54 -4.03
N LEU A 12 23.01 9.22 -4.86
CA LEU A 12 24.36 9.64 -4.48
C LEU A 12 24.33 10.61 -3.29
N GLY A 13 23.40 11.56 -3.26
CA GLY A 13 23.19 12.45 -2.13
C GLY A 13 22.82 11.69 -0.85
N PHE A 14 21.94 10.70 -0.96
CA PHE A 14 21.60 9.79 0.15
C PHE A 14 22.84 9.03 0.66
N GLN A 15 23.64 8.46 -0.24
CA GLN A 15 24.86 7.73 0.13
C GLN A 15 25.91 8.65 0.78
N GLY A 16 26.05 9.88 0.28
CA GLY A 16 26.93 10.90 0.87
C GLY A 16 26.48 11.29 2.29
N LEU A 17 25.19 11.56 2.47
CA LEU A 17 24.62 11.83 3.80
C LEU A 17 24.77 10.64 4.74
N ARG A 18 24.57 9.42 4.25
CA ARG A 18 24.79 8.19 5.01
C ARG A 18 26.24 8.08 5.48
N GLY A 19 27.20 8.29 4.58
CA GLY A 19 28.62 8.35 4.92
C GLY A 19 28.89 9.39 6.01
N ALA A 20 28.45 10.63 5.81
CA ALA A 20 28.64 11.70 6.79
C ALA A 20 28.03 11.36 8.15
N ALA A 21 26.79 10.87 8.19
CA ALA A 21 26.09 10.49 9.42
C ALA A 21 26.83 9.42 10.22
N GLN A 22 27.43 8.46 9.51
CA GLN A 22 28.13 7.33 10.12
C GLN A 22 29.54 7.70 10.60
N TRP A 23 30.18 8.72 10.03
CA TRP A 23 31.50 9.18 10.44
C TRP A 23 31.47 10.26 11.51
N LEU A 24 30.42 11.10 11.53
CA LEU A 24 30.30 12.20 12.47
C LEU A 24 29.88 11.74 13.89
N PRO A 25 30.37 12.41 14.95
CA PRO A 25 29.76 12.32 16.27
C PRO A 25 28.26 12.68 16.21
N LEU A 26 27.43 12.06 17.06
CA LEU A 26 25.98 12.18 16.97
C LEU A 26 25.51 13.64 17.03
N GLY A 27 26.09 14.46 17.91
CA GLY A 27 25.76 15.89 18.00
C GLY A 27 26.07 16.67 16.72
N ALA A 28 27.16 16.33 16.03
CA ALA A 28 27.52 16.94 14.74
C ALA A 28 26.58 16.47 13.62
N ALA A 29 26.25 15.16 13.57
CA ALA A 29 25.27 14.64 12.61
C ALA A 29 23.88 15.28 12.83
N GLN A 30 23.44 15.43 14.08
CA GLN A 30 22.23 16.17 14.42
C GLN A 30 22.33 17.65 14.04
N GLY A 31 23.50 18.28 14.22
CA GLY A 31 23.76 19.66 13.78
C GLY A 31 23.59 19.84 12.28
N LEU A 32 24.17 18.94 11.50
CA LEU A 32 23.96 18.88 10.06
C LEU A 32 22.46 18.72 9.75
N GLY A 33 21.79 17.76 10.40
CA GLY A 33 20.35 17.53 10.25
C GLY A 33 19.50 18.76 10.55
N ARG A 34 19.83 19.54 11.58
CA ARG A 34 19.15 20.82 11.88
C ARG A 34 19.30 21.80 10.73
N GLY A 35 20.52 21.96 10.21
CA GLY A 35 20.80 22.82 9.06
C GLY A 35 20.02 22.41 7.82
N LEU A 36 20.04 21.11 7.49
CA LEU A 36 19.29 20.54 6.38
C LEU A 36 17.78 20.75 6.53
N GLY A 37 17.25 20.54 7.73
CA GLY A 37 15.84 20.80 8.04
C GLY A 37 15.46 22.27 7.85
N LEU A 38 16.28 23.20 8.32
CA LEU A 38 16.03 24.64 8.14
C LEU A 38 16.14 25.09 6.68
N ALA A 39 17.09 24.54 5.92
CA ALA A 39 17.19 24.75 4.48
C ALA A 39 15.92 24.21 3.77
N ALA A 40 15.50 23.01 4.12
CA ALA A 40 14.27 22.38 3.63
C ALA A 40 13.02 23.24 3.94
N TYR A 41 12.92 23.86 5.12
CA TYR A 41 11.86 24.81 5.44
C TYR A 41 11.82 26.02 4.49
N GLY A 42 13.00 26.53 4.09
CA GLY A 42 13.13 27.62 3.12
C GLY A 42 12.68 27.21 1.71
N LEU A 43 13.18 26.06 1.24
CA LEU A 43 13.03 25.57 -0.13
C LEU A 43 11.67 24.92 -0.41
N LEU A 44 11.07 24.23 0.56
CA LEU A 44 9.87 23.42 0.39
C LEU A 44 8.60 24.21 0.74
N GLY A 45 8.32 25.23 -0.08
CA GLY A 45 7.22 26.17 0.15
C GLY A 45 5.85 25.51 0.29
N VAL A 46 5.57 24.43 -0.47
CA VAL A 46 4.27 23.73 -0.43
C VAL A 46 4.04 23.08 0.92
N GLN A 47 5.01 22.31 1.40
CA GLN A 47 4.98 21.58 2.66
C GLN A 47 4.96 22.54 3.85
N ARG A 48 5.74 23.63 3.78
CA ARG A 48 5.70 24.71 4.77
C ARG A 48 4.30 25.33 4.87
N ARG A 49 3.69 25.71 3.74
CA ARG A 49 2.33 26.29 3.74
C ARG A 49 1.29 25.31 4.26
N LEU A 50 1.43 24.03 3.96
CA LEU A 50 0.53 23.00 4.48
C LEU A 50 0.63 22.85 5.99
N ALA A 51 1.85 22.77 6.54
CA ALA A 51 2.07 22.73 7.98
C ALA A 51 1.47 23.96 8.69
N LEU A 52 1.68 25.16 8.15
CA LEU A 52 1.14 26.39 8.73
C LEU A 52 -0.39 26.42 8.75
N ARG A 53 -1.05 25.95 7.67
CA ARG A 53 -2.51 25.85 7.60
C ARG A 53 -3.07 24.83 8.60
N HIS A 54 -2.42 23.68 8.76
CA HIS A 54 -2.86 22.71 9.77
C HIS A 54 -2.64 23.21 11.19
N LEU A 55 -1.52 23.87 11.47
CA LEU A 55 -1.29 24.52 12.77
C LEU A 55 -2.32 25.61 13.05
N GLU A 56 -2.72 26.38 12.05
CA GLU A 56 -3.81 27.34 12.15
C GLU A 56 -5.15 26.68 12.46
N GLY A 57 -5.53 25.65 11.72
CA GLY A 57 -6.79 24.94 11.99
C GLY A 57 -6.82 24.20 13.33
N ALA A 58 -5.67 23.72 13.82
CA ALA A 58 -5.58 22.93 15.04
C ALA A 58 -5.46 23.78 16.32
N PHE A 59 -4.74 24.90 16.25
CA PHE A 59 -4.53 25.77 17.42
C PHE A 59 -5.27 27.12 17.33
N GLY A 60 -5.75 27.52 16.15
CA GLY A 60 -6.51 28.76 15.96
C GLY A 60 -5.85 29.96 16.64
N PRO A 61 -6.57 30.69 17.51
CA PRO A 61 -6.04 31.84 18.23
C PRO A 61 -5.04 31.49 19.34
N ALA A 62 -4.96 30.22 19.78
CA ALA A 62 -4.02 29.79 20.82
C ALA A 62 -2.55 29.92 20.38
N LEU A 63 -2.28 29.94 19.06
CA LEU A 63 -0.95 30.24 18.52
C LEU A 63 -1.00 31.41 17.53
N THR A 64 -0.28 32.48 17.88
CA THR A 64 -0.02 33.60 16.97
C THR A 64 0.67 33.13 15.68
N PRO A 65 0.55 33.87 14.56
CA PRO A 65 1.25 33.53 13.32
C PRO A 65 2.77 33.36 13.49
N ALA A 66 3.39 34.13 14.40
CA ALA A 66 4.82 34.01 14.71
C ALA A 66 5.15 32.70 15.45
N GLN A 67 4.32 32.30 16.42
CA GLN A 67 4.46 31.01 17.11
C GLN A 67 4.23 29.84 16.14
N ARG A 68 3.23 29.91 15.27
CA ARG A 68 2.98 28.88 14.22
C ARG A 68 4.19 28.70 13.31
N ARG A 69 4.83 29.79 12.86
CA ARG A 69 6.08 29.73 12.08
C ARG A 69 7.24 29.12 12.87
N ARG A 70 7.34 29.41 14.17
CA ARG A 70 8.37 28.82 15.04
C ARG A 70 8.18 27.31 15.17
N VAL A 71 6.94 26.86 15.40
CA VAL A 71 6.58 25.44 15.45
C VAL A 71 6.91 24.77 14.11
N ALA A 72 6.44 25.32 12.99
CA ALA A 72 6.72 24.76 11.67
C ALA A 72 8.24 24.66 11.39
N ARG A 73 9.05 25.65 11.75
CA ARG A 73 10.52 25.55 11.67
C ARG A 73 11.07 24.43 12.55
N GLY A 74 10.53 24.26 13.75
CA GLY A 74 10.88 23.19 14.68
C GLY A 74 10.59 21.80 14.09
N VAL A 75 9.46 21.61 13.41
CA VAL A 75 9.10 20.36 12.72
C VAL A 75 10.16 19.97 11.70
N PHE A 76 10.51 20.90 10.81
CA PHE A 76 11.51 20.62 9.77
C PHE A 76 12.90 20.35 10.37
N ARG A 77 13.27 21.10 11.41
CA ARG A 77 14.50 20.86 12.18
C ARG A 77 14.52 19.48 12.82
N ASN A 78 13.41 19.04 13.41
CA ASN A 78 13.28 17.72 14.02
C ASN A 78 13.39 16.62 12.97
N LEU A 79 12.72 16.75 11.82
CA LEU A 79 12.80 15.78 10.74
C LEU A 79 14.20 15.65 10.14
N GLY A 80 14.90 16.77 9.96
CA GLY A 80 16.29 16.75 9.50
C GLY A 80 17.23 16.06 10.49
N GLN A 81 17.04 16.28 11.80
CA GLN A 81 17.77 15.54 12.84
C GLN A 81 17.45 14.05 12.84
N ASN A 82 16.17 13.69 12.75
CA ASN A 82 15.73 12.30 12.69
C ASN A 82 16.40 11.56 11.52
N ALA A 83 16.41 12.17 10.33
CA ALA A 83 17.05 11.58 9.16
C ALA A 83 18.54 11.26 9.41
N MET A 84 19.28 12.19 10.01
CA MET A 84 20.69 11.98 10.33
C MET A 84 20.91 10.94 11.43
N GLU A 85 20.00 10.87 12.40
CA GLU A 85 20.03 9.87 13.47
C GLU A 85 19.81 8.47 12.93
N TRP A 86 18.87 8.30 11.98
CA TRP A 86 18.62 7.01 11.33
C TRP A 86 19.84 6.57 10.51
N LEU A 87 20.40 7.49 9.72
CA LEU A 87 21.58 7.20 8.91
C LEU A 87 22.81 6.84 9.75
N ALA A 88 22.95 7.45 10.93
CA ALA A 88 24.00 7.14 11.90
C ALA A 88 23.74 5.85 12.68
N LEU A 89 22.50 5.38 12.72
CA LEU A 89 22.06 4.30 13.60
C LEU A 89 22.86 3.01 13.40
N PRO A 90 23.12 2.48 12.19
CA PRO A 90 23.87 1.24 11.98
C PRO A 90 25.22 1.12 12.73
N ARG A 91 25.91 2.23 13.03
CA ARG A 91 27.19 2.24 13.78
C ARG A 91 27.06 2.41 15.29
N ARG A 92 25.85 2.41 15.85
CA ARG A 92 25.60 2.59 17.28
C ARG A 92 25.36 1.24 17.95
N SER A 93 26.08 0.95 19.01
CA SER A 93 25.83 -0.26 19.80
C SER A 93 24.51 -0.11 20.60
N PRO A 94 23.85 -1.22 20.96
CA PRO A 94 22.65 -1.21 21.82
C PRO A 94 22.85 -0.40 23.10
N GLU A 95 24.00 -0.54 23.77
CA GLU A 95 24.32 0.16 25.03
C GLU A 95 24.45 1.67 24.82
N ARG A 96 24.84 2.11 23.61
CA ARG A 96 24.87 3.53 23.28
C ARG A 96 23.46 4.06 23.02
N LEU A 97 22.57 3.25 22.45
CA LEU A 97 21.16 3.63 22.28
C LEU A 97 20.45 3.74 23.64
N GLN A 98 20.66 2.78 24.54
CA GLN A 98 20.11 2.83 25.91
C GLN A 98 20.60 4.06 26.69
N ARG A 99 21.85 4.49 26.50
CA ARG A 99 22.36 5.74 27.11
C ARG A 99 21.78 7.03 26.52
N LEU A 100 21.19 6.97 25.34
CA LEU A 100 20.58 8.13 24.68
C LEU A 100 19.10 8.30 25.02
N ILE A 101 18.45 7.25 25.50
CA ILE A 101 17.01 7.19 25.73
C ILE A 101 16.77 6.89 27.22
N THR A 102 16.24 7.87 27.94
CA THR A 102 15.57 7.61 29.23
C THR A 102 14.16 7.09 28.91
N ALA A 103 13.64 6.16 29.71
CA ALA A 103 12.32 5.60 29.46
C ALA A 103 11.53 5.40 30.75
N ASP A 104 10.26 5.83 30.72
CA ASP A 104 9.27 5.62 31.77
C ASP A 104 8.18 4.66 31.27
N GLY A 105 7.63 3.83 32.16
CA GLY A 105 6.48 2.97 31.87
C GLY A 105 6.81 1.68 31.12
N VAL A 106 8.09 1.30 30.96
CA VAL A 106 8.50 0.05 30.28
C VAL A 106 7.91 -1.18 30.98
N GLU A 107 7.63 -1.09 32.28
CA GLU A 107 6.88 -2.07 33.07
C GLU A 107 5.49 -2.38 32.50
N HIS A 108 4.82 -1.44 31.84
CA HIS A 108 3.53 -1.69 31.18
C HIS A 108 3.67 -2.68 30.01
N LEU A 109 4.76 -2.58 29.24
CA LEU A 109 5.06 -3.56 28.18
C LEU A 109 5.35 -4.93 28.77
N ARG A 110 6.16 -5.00 29.83
CA ARG A 110 6.48 -6.27 30.49
C ARG A 110 5.23 -6.94 31.06
N ALA A 111 4.39 -6.17 31.74
CA ALA A 111 3.14 -6.66 32.32
C ALA A 111 2.16 -7.14 31.24
N ALA A 112 2.07 -6.44 30.11
CA ALA A 112 1.23 -6.85 28.99
C ALA A 112 1.74 -8.13 28.30
N LEU A 113 3.05 -8.22 28.03
CA LEU A 113 3.66 -9.41 27.43
C LEU A 113 3.60 -10.64 28.35
N ALA A 114 3.59 -10.44 29.68
CA ALA A 114 3.38 -11.53 30.63
C ALA A 114 2.00 -12.20 30.49
N GLN A 115 1.03 -11.54 29.84
CA GLN A 115 -0.29 -12.12 29.57
C GLN A 115 -0.33 -13.03 28.34
N GLY A 116 0.77 -13.12 27.56
CA GLY A 116 0.90 -14.06 26.45
C GLY A 116 0.12 -13.69 25.18
N ARG A 117 -0.33 -12.44 25.03
CA ARG A 117 -1.18 -11.99 23.91
C ARG A 117 -0.50 -11.04 22.93
N GLY A 118 0.79 -10.75 23.13
CA GLY A 118 1.53 -9.73 22.38
C GLY A 118 1.11 -8.32 22.76
N VAL A 119 1.66 -7.32 22.07
CA VAL A 119 1.35 -5.91 22.31
C VAL A 119 1.22 -5.14 21.00
N ILE A 120 0.19 -4.31 20.90
CA ILE A 120 0.05 -3.31 19.83
C ILE A 120 0.64 -2.00 20.33
N GLY A 121 1.88 -1.70 19.94
CA GLY A 121 2.56 -0.45 20.28
C GLY A 121 2.14 0.66 19.33
N ILE A 122 1.37 1.64 19.80
CA ILE A 122 0.96 2.79 18.96
C ILE A 122 1.87 3.99 19.21
N THR A 123 2.27 4.64 18.13
CA THR A 123 2.85 5.99 18.19
C THR A 123 2.24 6.84 17.09
N ALA A 124 2.81 8.01 16.83
CA ALA A 124 2.48 8.84 15.68
C ALA A 124 3.74 9.14 14.87
N HIS A 125 3.62 9.86 13.76
CA HIS A 125 4.76 10.49 13.10
C HIS A 125 5.28 11.66 13.95
N PHE A 126 5.72 11.33 15.17
CA PHE A 126 6.01 12.22 16.28
C PHE A 126 7.41 11.93 16.83
N GLY A 127 8.15 13.00 17.10
CA GLY A 127 9.49 12.89 17.69
C GLY A 127 10.40 12.06 16.79
N ASN A 128 11.18 11.13 17.35
CA ASN A 128 11.93 10.16 16.54
C ASN A 128 11.39 8.73 16.71
N TRP A 129 10.21 8.49 16.14
CA TRP A 129 9.48 7.23 16.24
C TRP A 129 10.28 5.98 15.81
N GLU A 130 11.21 6.09 14.86
CA GLU A 130 11.99 4.92 14.41
C GLU A 130 12.95 4.41 15.48
N LEU A 131 13.39 5.23 16.43
CA LEU A 131 14.28 4.76 17.50
C LEU A 131 13.57 3.88 18.53
N ILE A 132 12.23 3.98 18.62
CA ILE A 132 11.40 3.20 19.56
C ILE A 132 11.60 1.68 19.39
N PRO A 133 11.39 1.08 18.20
CA PRO A 133 11.56 -0.36 18.03
C PRO A 133 13.00 -0.83 18.28
N PHE A 134 14.00 -0.01 17.96
CA PHE A 134 15.40 -0.34 18.27
C PHE A 134 15.69 -0.29 19.77
N TYR A 135 15.08 0.64 20.49
CA TYR A 135 15.19 0.71 21.94
C TYR A 135 14.55 -0.53 22.58
N PHE A 136 13.35 -0.91 22.15
CA PHE A 136 12.69 -2.14 22.63
C PHE A 136 13.50 -3.40 22.31
N ALA A 137 14.02 -3.53 21.09
CA ALA A 137 14.91 -4.64 20.74
C ALA A 137 16.17 -4.67 21.62
N SER A 138 16.73 -3.50 21.96
CA SER A 138 17.89 -3.42 22.87
C SER A 138 17.58 -3.86 24.30
N LEU A 139 16.31 -3.89 24.71
CA LEU A 139 15.85 -4.41 26.00
C LEU A 139 15.48 -5.91 25.94
N GLY A 140 15.64 -6.55 24.77
CA GLY A 140 15.31 -7.96 24.56
C GLY A 140 13.85 -8.23 24.16
N PHE A 141 13.06 -7.19 23.87
CA PHE A 141 11.70 -7.41 23.35
C PHE A 141 11.74 -7.85 21.89
N GLU A 142 10.94 -8.86 21.55
CA GLU A 142 10.78 -9.31 20.17
C GLU A 142 9.63 -8.59 19.46
N GLY A 143 9.80 -8.34 18.17
CA GLY A 143 8.72 -7.81 17.35
C GLY A 143 9.18 -7.04 16.12
N GLY A 144 8.32 -6.14 15.69
CA GLY A 144 8.58 -5.34 14.50
C GLY A 144 7.59 -4.22 14.29
N VAL A 145 7.64 -3.63 13.10
CA VAL A 145 6.81 -2.47 12.73
C VAL A 145 5.99 -2.77 11.49
N LEU A 146 4.74 -2.33 11.50
CA LEU A 146 3.86 -2.37 10.34
C LEU A 146 4.16 -1.16 9.44
N ALA A 147 4.73 -1.40 8.26
CA ALA A 147 5.12 -0.36 7.33
C ALA A 147 4.46 -0.53 5.95
N ARG A 148 4.19 0.59 5.29
CA ARG A 148 3.87 0.60 3.86
C ARG A 148 5.19 0.48 3.08
N ARG A 149 5.22 -0.32 2.02
CA ARG A 149 6.37 -0.37 1.10
C ARG A 149 6.69 1.03 0.57
N LEU A 150 7.98 1.35 0.48
CA LEU A 150 8.39 2.66 -0.03
C LEU A 150 8.16 2.72 -1.54
N ARG A 151 7.79 3.91 -2.04
CA ARG A 151 7.63 4.15 -3.49
C ARG A 151 8.92 3.90 -4.31
N TYR A 152 10.07 3.87 -3.65
CA TYR A 152 11.39 3.79 -4.27
C TYR A 152 12.17 2.63 -3.64
N PRO A 153 12.28 1.48 -4.33
CA PRO A 153 12.85 0.25 -3.78
C PRO A 153 14.30 0.38 -3.26
N GLU A 154 15.09 1.29 -3.81
CA GLU A 154 16.51 1.43 -3.44
C GLU A 154 16.73 1.98 -2.04
N TYR A 155 15.73 2.67 -1.50
CA TYR A 155 15.74 3.13 -0.11
C TYR A 155 15.08 2.11 0.83
N GLU A 156 14.27 1.19 0.28
CA GLU A 156 13.60 0.14 1.03
C GLU A 156 14.61 -0.89 1.54
N SER A 157 15.53 -1.37 0.69
CA SER A 157 16.57 -2.31 1.10
C SER A 157 17.37 -1.78 2.28
N PHE A 158 17.81 -0.50 2.25
CA PHE A 158 18.52 0.11 3.38
C PHE A 158 17.70 0.10 4.68
N LEU A 159 16.42 0.45 4.58
CA LEU A 159 15.55 0.58 5.75
C LEU A 159 15.22 -0.79 6.36
N VAL A 160 14.99 -1.80 5.51
CA VAL A 160 14.79 -3.19 5.93
C VAL A 160 16.08 -3.76 6.53
N GLU A 161 17.22 -3.63 5.85
CA GLU A 161 18.53 -4.09 6.35
C GLU A 161 18.88 -3.46 7.70
N MET A 162 18.68 -2.15 7.87
CA MET A 162 18.95 -1.44 9.11
C MET A 162 18.10 -1.99 10.28
N ARG A 163 16.82 -2.29 10.02
CA ARG A 163 15.90 -2.84 11.03
C ARG A 163 16.23 -4.29 11.35
N GLN A 164 16.43 -5.13 10.33
CA GLN A 164 16.79 -6.54 10.49
C GLN A 164 18.12 -6.72 11.23
N ALA A 165 19.13 -5.89 10.95
CA ALA A 165 20.42 -5.92 11.64
C ALA A 165 20.32 -5.71 13.17
N ARG A 166 19.16 -5.30 13.68
CA ARG A 166 18.87 -5.15 15.12
C ARG A 166 17.66 -5.93 15.58
N GLY A 167 17.27 -6.99 14.86
CA GLY A 167 16.15 -7.84 15.24
C GLY A 167 14.78 -7.18 15.12
N VAL A 168 14.67 -6.00 14.50
CA VAL A 168 13.39 -5.34 14.23
C VAL A 168 12.87 -5.85 12.89
N ARG A 169 11.76 -6.59 12.91
CA ARG A 169 11.12 -7.06 11.68
C ARG A 169 10.27 -5.94 11.04
N THR A 170 10.19 -5.90 9.72
CA THR A 170 9.29 -4.99 9.00
C THR A 170 8.22 -5.80 8.31
N TYR A 171 6.96 -5.53 8.64
CA TYR A 171 5.81 -6.22 8.08
C TYR A 171 5.09 -5.30 7.11
N ALA A 172 4.67 -5.84 5.97
CA ALA A 172 3.89 -5.09 4.99
C ALA A 172 2.47 -4.87 5.52
N ARG A 173 1.90 -3.69 5.24
CA ARG A 173 0.56 -3.28 5.68
C ARG A 173 -0.59 -4.21 5.23
N GLY A 174 -0.38 -5.07 4.23
CA GLY A 174 -1.44 -5.84 3.56
C GLY A 174 -1.95 -7.10 4.26
N SER A 175 -1.31 -7.58 5.33
CA SER A 175 -1.71 -8.85 5.97
C SER A 175 -2.04 -8.67 7.45
N LEU A 176 -3.29 -8.25 7.74
CA LEU A 176 -3.83 -8.25 9.11
C LEU A 176 -3.70 -9.63 9.78
N ARG A 177 -3.75 -10.72 8.98
CA ARG A 177 -3.50 -12.10 9.43
C ARG A 177 -2.07 -12.32 9.92
N ASP A 178 -1.07 -11.82 9.20
CA ASP A 178 0.33 -11.96 9.62
C ASP A 178 0.56 -11.15 10.89
N VAL A 179 0.03 -9.92 10.95
CA VAL A 179 0.11 -9.09 12.15
C VAL A 179 -0.52 -9.80 13.34
N ALA A 180 -1.68 -10.43 13.16
CA ALA A 180 -2.34 -11.19 14.19
C ALA A 180 -1.55 -12.44 14.61
N ALA A 181 -0.86 -13.11 13.68
CA ALA A 181 0.01 -14.24 14.00
C ALA A 181 1.18 -13.82 14.90
N LEU A 182 1.75 -12.64 14.69
CA LEU A 182 2.83 -12.10 15.54
C LEU A 182 2.35 -11.77 16.95
N LEU A 183 1.17 -11.14 17.05
CA LEU A 183 0.56 -10.85 18.35
C LEU A 183 0.28 -12.14 19.12
N ARG A 184 -0.27 -13.18 18.45
CA ARG A 184 -0.46 -14.50 19.05
C ARG A 184 0.86 -15.21 19.41
N ALA A 185 1.96 -14.89 18.73
CA ALA A 185 3.31 -15.32 19.11
C ALA A 185 3.93 -14.47 20.25
N ASN A 186 3.11 -13.67 20.94
CA ASN A 186 3.50 -12.80 22.04
C ASN A 186 4.55 -11.74 21.68
N GLN A 187 4.51 -11.22 20.45
CA GLN A 187 5.46 -10.19 19.98
C GLN A 187 4.85 -8.78 20.01
N ILE A 188 5.72 -7.75 19.99
CA ILE A 188 5.32 -6.34 19.88
C ILE A 188 5.15 -5.97 18.40
N VAL A 189 4.02 -5.37 18.04
CA VAL A 189 3.80 -4.79 16.71
C VAL A 189 3.62 -3.27 16.82
N GLY A 190 4.59 -2.52 16.30
CA GLY A 190 4.58 -1.06 16.23
C GLY A 190 3.73 -0.51 15.08
N MET A 191 2.88 0.46 15.35
CA MET A 191 1.96 1.08 14.39
C MET A 191 1.93 2.61 14.47
N LEU A 192 1.75 3.26 13.32
CA LEU A 192 1.56 4.72 13.18
C LEU A 192 0.22 5.01 12.48
N PRO A 193 -0.91 4.99 13.22
CA PRO A 193 -2.25 5.18 12.67
C PRO A 193 -2.69 6.65 12.57
N ASP A 194 -1.80 7.61 12.81
CA ASP A 194 -2.09 9.05 12.87
C ASP A 194 -2.32 9.73 11.51
N GLN A 195 -2.47 8.97 10.43
CA GLN A 195 -2.60 9.48 9.07
C GLN A 195 -3.94 9.07 8.44
N ASP A 196 -4.50 9.98 7.64
CA ASP A 196 -5.67 9.75 6.81
C ASP A 196 -5.21 9.13 5.47
N VAL A 197 -5.51 7.84 5.28
CA VAL A 197 -5.02 7.01 4.17
C VAL A 197 -6.23 6.45 3.43
N ASP A 198 -6.32 6.71 2.12
CA ASP A 198 -7.53 6.40 1.32
C ASP A 198 -7.85 4.91 1.27
N SER A 199 -6.83 4.07 1.35
CA SER A 199 -6.95 2.61 1.26
C SER A 199 -7.24 1.93 2.60
N LEU A 200 -7.53 2.68 3.67
CA LEU A 200 -7.78 2.13 5.01
C LEU A 200 -9.18 2.50 5.48
N GLU A 201 -9.88 1.51 5.99
CA GLU A 201 -11.11 1.73 6.74
C GLU A 201 -10.82 2.49 8.04
N GLY A 202 -11.71 3.39 8.40
CA GLY A 202 -11.57 4.29 9.53
C GLY A 202 -12.91 4.87 9.97
N ILE A 203 -12.88 5.54 11.12
CA ILE A 203 -14.03 6.27 11.66
C ILE A 203 -13.66 7.73 11.89
N PHE A 204 -14.65 8.60 11.96
CA PHE A 204 -14.44 9.97 12.41
C PHE A 204 -14.28 10.01 13.92
N VAL A 205 -13.16 10.59 14.37
CA VAL A 205 -12.93 10.95 15.76
C VAL A 205 -12.64 12.44 15.85
N GLU A 206 -12.94 13.05 16.99
CA GLU A 206 -12.52 14.41 17.25
C GLU A 206 -11.00 14.45 17.42
N PHE A 207 -10.34 15.31 16.64
CA PHE A 207 -8.90 15.52 16.69
C PHE A 207 -8.60 17.02 16.50
N PHE A 208 -8.13 17.68 17.55
CA PHE A 208 -8.01 19.13 17.65
C PHE A 208 -9.34 19.87 17.44
N GLY A 209 -10.43 19.36 18.02
CA GLY A 209 -11.77 19.95 17.89
C GLY A 209 -12.36 19.85 16.48
N ARG A 210 -11.80 18.97 15.63
CA ARG A 210 -12.18 18.80 14.22
C ARG A 210 -12.35 17.32 13.93
N ALA A 211 -13.36 16.95 13.13
CA ALA A 211 -13.55 15.57 12.71
C ALA A 211 -12.37 15.10 11.83
N ALA A 212 -11.67 14.06 12.25
CA ALA A 212 -10.57 13.44 11.51
C ALA A 212 -10.87 11.96 11.22
N TYR A 213 -10.79 11.58 9.94
CA TYR A 213 -10.95 10.19 9.52
C TYR A 213 -9.75 9.35 9.99
N THR A 214 -10.00 8.32 10.77
CA THR A 214 -9.00 7.69 11.63
C THR A 214 -9.03 6.17 11.49
N PRO A 215 -7.93 5.53 11.06
CA PRO A 215 -7.88 4.10 10.84
C PRO A 215 -8.25 3.27 12.08
N ILE A 216 -9.14 2.29 11.91
CA ILE A 216 -9.59 1.38 12.98
C ILE A 216 -8.67 0.18 13.19
N GLY A 217 -7.69 -0.04 12.30
CA GLY A 217 -6.82 -1.23 12.29
C GLY A 217 -6.23 -1.63 13.65
N PRO A 218 -5.67 -0.71 14.46
CA PRO A 218 -5.16 -1.07 15.79
C PRO A 218 -6.24 -1.59 16.74
N ALA A 219 -7.44 -0.98 16.72
CA ALA A 219 -8.56 -1.41 17.55
C ALA A 219 -9.12 -2.76 17.08
N ALA A 220 -9.25 -2.95 15.77
CA ALA A 220 -9.68 -4.22 15.19
C ALA A 220 -8.73 -5.37 15.56
N LEU A 221 -7.41 -5.15 15.47
CA LEU A 221 -6.41 -6.13 15.87
C LEU A 221 -6.44 -6.43 17.36
N SER A 222 -6.64 -5.41 18.21
CA SER A 222 -6.76 -5.58 19.66
C SER A 222 -7.94 -6.47 20.01
N ILE A 223 -9.12 -6.21 19.44
CA ILE A 223 -10.31 -7.03 19.67
C ILE A 223 -10.14 -8.45 19.11
N MET A 224 -9.50 -8.60 17.95
CA MET A 224 -9.33 -9.91 17.30
C MET A 224 -8.32 -10.82 18.00
N THR A 225 -7.29 -10.24 18.64
CA THR A 225 -6.18 -11.00 19.23
C THR A 225 -6.17 -10.98 20.76
N GLY A 226 -6.89 -10.04 21.38
CA GLY A 226 -6.80 -9.77 22.81
C GLY A 226 -5.54 -9.01 23.21
N ALA A 227 -4.69 -8.60 22.27
CA ALA A 227 -3.49 -7.81 22.54
C ALA A 227 -3.86 -6.39 22.99
N PRO A 228 -3.29 -5.87 24.09
CA PRO A 228 -3.53 -4.50 24.52
C PRO A 228 -2.87 -3.48 23.57
N ILE A 229 -3.50 -2.32 23.47
CA ILE A 229 -2.93 -1.15 22.77
C ILE A 229 -2.16 -0.32 23.79
N ILE A 230 -0.86 -0.10 23.55
CA ILE A 230 0.03 0.65 24.43
C ILE A 230 0.64 1.82 23.65
N PRO A 231 0.23 3.08 23.94
CA PRO A 231 0.85 4.26 23.35
C PRO A 231 2.31 4.42 23.80
N CYS A 232 3.21 4.73 22.86
CA CYS A 232 4.64 4.89 23.07
C CYS A 232 5.13 6.14 22.34
N PHE A 233 5.65 7.14 23.05
CA PHE A 233 6.10 8.41 22.46
C PHE A 233 7.54 8.74 22.81
N LEU A 234 8.36 8.97 21.78
CA LEU A 234 9.75 9.37 21.97
C LEU A 234 9.91 10.87 21.79
N ILE A 235 10.13 11.58 22.89
CA ILE A 235 10.30 13.02 22.95
C ILE A 235 11.78 13.35 22.86
N ARG A 236 12.13 14.37 22.07
CA ARG A 236 13.51 14.88 22.03
C ARG A 236 13.71 15.86 23.16
N GLU A 237 14.67 15.58 24.03
CA GLU A 237 15.08 16.48 25.10
C GLU A 237 16.09 17.53 24.60
N GLY A 238 16.00 18.73 25.16
CA GLY A 238 16.94 19.81 24.92
C GLY A 238 16.44 20.84 23.92
N GLY A 239 16.25 22.09 24.40
CA GLY A 239 15.95 23.23 23.55
C GLY A 239 17.13 23.64 22.65
N PRO A 240 16.97 24.71 21.85
CA PRO A 240 18.00 25.19 20.90
C PRO A 240 19.33 25.64 21.54
N ARG A 241 19.42 25.64 22.89
CA ARG A 241 20.59 26.02 23.69
C ARG A 241 21.34 24.82 24.28
N HIS A 242 20.87 23.58 24.07
CA HIS A 242 21.62 22.40 24.48
C HIS A 242 22.92 22.32 23.68
N LEU A 243 24.04 22.04 24.37
CA LEU A 243 25.39 21.94 23.81
C LEU A 243 25.35 20.99 22.59
N TRP A 244 25.31 21.58 21.40
CA TRP A 244 24.95 20.89 20.16
C TRP A 244 25.88 19.73 19.82
N TRP A 245 27.09 19.71 20.39
CA TRP A 245 28.10 18.67 20.25
C TRP A 245 27.88 17.44 21.15
N ARG A 246 27.11 17.54 22.25
CA ARG A 246 26.89 16.40 23.17
C ARG A 246 25.84 15.40 22.69
N GLY A 247 25.10 15.72 21.63
CA GLY A 247 23.98 14.92 21.14
C GLY A 247 22.70 15.15 21.96
N GLY A 248 21.54 15.20 21.31
CA GLY A 248 20.24 15.26 21.97
C GLY A 248 19.93 13.95 22.69
N ARG A 249 19.43 14.06 23.93
CA ARG A 249 18.82 12.94 24.67
C ARG A 249 17.37 12.78 24.23
N PHE A 250 16.82 11.60 24.44
CA PHE A 250 15.42 11.32 24.22
C PHE A 250 14.79 10.79 25.49
N HIS A 251 13.51 11.07 25.63
CA HIS A 251 12.67 10.55 26.69
C HIS A 251 11.54 9.75 26.06
N LEU A 252 11.53 8.45 26.30
CA LEU A 252 10.48 7.53 25.87
C LEU A 252 9.44 7.42 26.97
N VAL A 253 8.20 7.75 26.65
CA VAL A 253 7.07 7.48 27.54
C VAL A 253 6.29 6.31 26.96
N VAL A 254 6.17 5.24 27.75
CA VAL A 254 5.28 4.11 27.49
C VAL A 254 4.07 4.29 28.40
N GLU A 255 2.91 4.55 27.82
CA GLU A 255 1.67 4.77 28.57
C GLU A 255 1.09 3.45 29.10
N PRO A 256 0.16 3.51 30.07
CA PRO A 256 -0.65 2.35 30.42
C PRO A 256 -1.45 1.80 29.22
N PRO A 257 -1.77 0.50 29.21
CA PRO A 257 -2.61 -0.08 28.15
C PRO A 257 -4.01 0.54 28.14
N LEU A 258 -4.50 0.83 26.94
CA LEU A 258 -5.84 1.37 26.74
C LEU A 258 -6.90 0.28 26.93
N THR A 259 -8.00 0.66 27.57
CA THR A 259 -9.11 -0.26 27.87
C THR A 259 -10.38 0.16 27.13
N ALA A 260 -11.08 -0.80 26.54
CA ALA A 260 -12.45 -0.60 26.08
C ALA A 260 -13.44 -0.65 27.26
N PRO A 261 -14.61 0.01 27.16
CA PRO A 261 -15.66 -0.11 28.17
C PRO A 261 -16.10 -1.57 28.36
N GLN A 262 -16.34 -1.98 29.61
CA GLN A 262 -16.85 -3.32 29.91
C GLN A 262 -18.25 -3.49 29.32
N GLY A 263 -18.52 -4.64 28.70
CA GLY A 263 -19.82 -4.98 28.11
C GLY A 263 -20.14 -4.30 26.77
N ALA A 264 -19.22 -3.51 26.21
CA ALA A 264 -19.39 -2.94 24.87
C ALA A 264 -19.37 -4.04 23.79
N ASP A 265 -20.25 -3.90 22.78
CA ASP A 265 -20.17 -4.74 21.59
C ASP A 265 -18.89 -4.46 20.78
N ARG A 266 -18.59 -5.31 19.78
CA ARG A 266 -17.34 -5.20 19.01
C ARG A 266 -17.20 -3.82 18.31
N PRO A 267 -18.21 -3.31 17.58
CA PRO A 267 -18.14 -1.97 16.97
C PRO A 267 -17.92 -0.83 17.99
N GLN A 268 -18.64 -0.84 19.11
CA GLN A 268 -18.53 0.17 20.16
C GLN A 268 -17.16 0.14 20.82
N ALA A 269 -16.64 -1.05 21.13
CA ALA A 269 -15.30 -1.22 21.68
C ALA A 269 -14.22 -0.74 20.70
N MET A 270 -14.38 -1.01 19.40
CA MET A 270 -13.46 -0.54 18.36
C MET A 270 -13.45 0.98 18.27
N ALA A 271 -14.63 1.61 18.28
CA ALA A 271 -14.75 3.06 18.26
C ALA A 271 -14.18 3.70 19.53
N ALA A 272 -14.44 3.12 20.70
CA ALA A 272 -13.91 3.60 21.98
C ALA A 272 -12.39 3.54 22.04
N LEU A 273 -11.79 2.40 21.67
CA LEU A 273 -10.33 2.25 21.59
C LEU A 273 -9.72 3.22 20.57
N THR A 274 -10.39 3.41 19.42
CA THR A 274 -9.93 4.32 18.38
C THR A 274 -9.90 5.78 18.85
N ARG A 275 -10.95 6.22 19.54
CA ARG A 275 -11.00 7.54 20.18
C ARG A 275 -9.94 7.67 21.28
N ALA A 276 -9.79 6.65 22.14
CA ALA A 276 -8.85 6.68 23.25
C ALA A 276 -7.40 6.84 22.77
N TRP A 277 -6.94 6.03 21.82
CA TRP A 277 -5.57 6.20 21.33
C TRP A 277 -5.39 7.51 20.56
N SER A 278 -6.42 7.99 19.85
CA SER A 278 -6.36 9.25 19.12
C SER A 278 -6.23 10.46 20.05
N GLN A 279 -6.95 10.44 21.19
CA GLN A 279 -6.85 11.45 22.24
C GLN A 279 -5.47 11.49 22.89
N VAL A 280 -4.86 10.33 23.13
CA VAL A 280 -3.46 10.27 23.62
C VAL A 280 -2.52 10.87 22.58
N VAL A 281 -2.64 10.49 21.30
CA VAL A 281 -1.84 11.10 20.23
C VAL A 281 -1.99 12.63 20.21
N GLU A 282 -3.23 13.13 20.30
CA GLU A 282 -3.51 14.57 20.36
C GLU A 282 -2.85 15.24 21.56
N SER A 283 -2.91 14.66 22.77
CA SER A 283 -2.33 15.26 23.97
C SER A 283 -0.82 15.43 23.85
N TYR A 284 -0.12 14.45 23.28
CA TYR A 284 1.32 14.55 23.00
C TYR A 284 1.64 15.63 21.98
N ILE A 285 0.86 15.73 20.90
CA ILE A 285 1.05 16.75 19.87
C ILE A 285 0.78 18.15 20.44
N ARG A 286 -0.22 18.32 21.31
CA ARG A 286 -0.49 19.59 21.99
C ARG A 286 0.68 20.03 22.88
N ARG A 287 1.29 19.08 23.61
CA ARG A 287 2.43 19.35 24.50
C ARG A 287 3.73 19.62 23.74
N TYR A 288 3.91 18.97 22.60
CA TYR A 288 5.11 19.06 21.76
C TYR A 288 4.76 19.30 20.28
N PRO A 289 4.21 20.47 19.93
CA PRO A 289 3.64 20.70 18.60
C PRO A 289 4.69 20.70 17.49
N ASP A 290 5.97 20.91 17.79
CA ASP A 290 7.04 20.84 16.78
C ASP A 290 7.57 19.42 16.53
N HIS A 291 7.04 18.40 17.22
CA HIS A 291 7.47 17.02 17.07
C HIS A 291 6.66 16.23 16.05
N TRP A 292 5.46 16.68 15.69
CA TRP A 292 4.56 15.95 14.77
C TRP A 292 4.68 16.44 13.32
N VAL A 293 4.44 15.52 12.37
CA VAL A 293 4.51 15.80 10.92
C VAL A 293 3.24 16.52 10.44
N TRP A 294 3.22 17.84 10.56
CA TRP A 294 2.10 18.71 10.14
C TRP A 294 1.89 18.78 8.61
N MET A 295 2.75 18.20 7.79
CA MET A 295 2.66 18.30 6.32
C MET A 295 1.80 17.18 5.69
N HIS A 296 1.28 16.26 6.49
CA HIS A 296 0.28 15.31 6.00
C HIS A 296 -1.12 15.93 6.10
N ARG A 297 -1.97 15.70 5.08
CA ARG A 297 -3.35 16.19 5.03
C ARG A 297 -4.26 15.34 5.94
N ARG A 298 -4.11 15.52 7.25
CA ARG A 298 -4.82 14.74 8.28
C ARG A 298 -6.35 14.87 8.22
N TRP A 299 -6.85 16.00 7.75
CA TRP A 299 -8.28 16.30 7.60
C TRP A 299 -8.69 16.37 6.11
N LYS A 300 -8.15 15.50 5.26
CA LYS A 300 -8.52 15.49 3.82
C LYS A 300 -9.92 14.89 3.62
N THR A 301 -10.25 13.85 4.38
CA THR A 301 -11.54 13.17 4.36
C THR A 301 -12.46 13.93 5.31
N GLN A 302 -13.60 14.41 4.80
CA GLN A 302 -14.58 15.20 5.56
C GLN A 302 -15.86 14.38 5.74
N PRO A 303 -16.57 14.49 6.89
CA PRO A 303 -17.90 13.92 7.02
C PRO A 303 -18.83 14.50 5.94
N ALA A 304 -19.81 13.74 5.42
CA ALA A 304 -20.86 14.34 4.61
C ALA A 304 -21.54 15.49 5.38
N GLU A 305 -21.75 16.63 4.72
CA GLU A 305 -22.42 17.77 5.36
C GLU A 305 -23.84 17.37 5.79
N GLY A 306 -24.15 17.54 7.09
CA GLY A 306 -25.52 17.41 7.61
C GLY A 306 -25.93 16.07 8.22
N VAL A 307 -25.06 15.04 8.26
CA VAL A 307 -25.39 13.77 8.93
C VAL A 307 -24.28 13.39 9.91
N ALA A 308 -24.61 13.42 11.21
CA ALA A 308 -23.87 12.63 12.20
C ALA A 308 -24.00 11.15 11.81
N GLY A 309 -23.07 10.64 11.01
CA GLY A 309 -23.02 9.23 10.58
C GLY A 309 -23.10 8.94 9.07
N GLY A 310 -22.87 9.90 8.16
CA GLY A 310 -22.91 9.69 6.70
C GLY A 310 -21.55 9.75 5.98
N GLU A 311 -21.39 8.92 4.93
CA GLU A 311 -20.17 8.65 4.16
C GLU A 311 -19.40 9.89 3.65
N PRO A 312 -18.05 9.84 3.63
CA PRO A 312 -17.23 11.02 3.34
C PRO A 312 -16.96 11.28 1.85
N ALA A 313 -16.95 12.56 1.47
CA ALA A 313 -16.51 13.03 0.17
C ALA A 313 -14.97 13.00 0.04
N ARG A 314 -14.45 12.46 -1.08
CA ARG A 314 -13.03 12.17 -1.30
C ARG A 314 -12.32 13.25 -2.14
N ALA A 315 -11.19 13.77 -1.64
CA ALA A 315 -10.27 14.60 -2.41
C ALA A 315 -8.90 13.91 -2.56
N SER A 316 -8.50 13.63 -3.81
CA SER A 316 -7.28 12.86 -4.11
C SER A 316 -5.99 13.70 -4.02
N GLY A 317 -4.97 13.13 -3.37
CA GLY A 317 -3.58 13.57 -3.52
C GLY A 317 -2.77 13.63 -2.23
N VAL A 318 -1.88 12.64 -2.01
CA VAL A 318 -0.81 12.70 -1.00
C VAL A 318 0.49 12.08 -1.55
N GLN A 319 1.61 12.76 -1.32
CA GLN A 319 2.98 12.24 -1.53
C GLN A 319 3.59 11.79 -0.19
N PRO A 320 4.42 10.73 -0.17
CA PRO A 320 5.12 10.32 1.04
C PRO A 320 6.16 11.37 1.48
N VAL A 321 6.08 11.77 2.75
CA VAL A 321 6.90 12.83 3.38
C VAL A 321 8.40 12.51 3.39
N LEU A 322 8.79 11.24 3.32
CA LEU A 322 10.20 10.82 3.36
C LEU A 322 11.02 11.24 2.12
N ALA A 323 10.38 11.32 0.95
CA ALA A 323 11.04 11.73 -0.31
C ALA A 323 11.38 13.23 -0.38
N VAL A 324 10.81 14.02 0.55
CA VAL A 324 10.87 15.48 0.54
C VAL A 324 12.19 16.01 1.14
N CYS A 325 12.81 15.28 2.08
CA CYS A 325 14.12 15.69 2.63
C CYS A 325 15.27 15.39 1.66
N LEU A 326 15.17 14.33 0.86
CA LEU A 326 16.18 13.97 -0.14
C LEU A 326 16.08 14.78 -1.44
N THR A 327 14.91 15.35 -1.75
CA THR A 327 14.72 16.21 -2.93
C THR A 327 15.23 17.64 -2.74
N ALA A 328 15.32 18.14 -1.50
CA ALA A 328 15.82 19.49 -1.22
C ALA A 328 17.36 19.60 -1.30
N LEU A 329 18.10 18.49 -1.32
CA LEU A 329 19.57 18.48 -1.33
C LEU A 329 20.20 18.33 -2.73
N SER A 330 19.42 17.92 -3.73
CA SER A 330 19.91 17.76 -5.11
C SER A 330 20.14 19.09 -5.87
N LEU A 331 19.94 20.24 -5.22
CA LEU A 331 20.10 21.58 -5.83
C LEU A 331 21.25 22.42 -5.24
N ALA A 332 22.15 21.84 -4.44
CA ALA A 332 23.19 22.62 -3.76
C ALA A 332 24.63 22.06 -3.80
N LEU A 333 24.93 21.02 -4.58
CA LEU A 333 26.31 20.54 -4.74
C LEU A 333 26.68 20.37 -6.22
N MET A 334 27.00 21.49 -6.88
CA MET A 334 27.91 21.49 -8.03
C MET A 334 29.27 21.95 -7.54
N GLY A 335 30.28 21.12 -7.77
CA GLY A 335 31.67 21.50 -7.58
C GLY A 335 32.56 20.31 -7.28
N VAL A 336 33.58 20.15 -8.13
CA VAL A 336 34.87 19.50 -7.86
C VAL A 336 35.03 18.04 -8.35
N LEU A 337 35.64 17.97 -9.55
CA LEU A 337 36.76 17.11 -10.02
C LEU A 337 36.53 15.70 -10.62
N HIS A 338 36.67 15.66 -11.95
CA HIS A 338 37.70 14.96 -12.74
C HIS A 338 38.30 13.63 -12.22
N GLY A 339 38.27 12.63 -13.12
CA GLY A 339 39.53 12.03 -13.59
C GLY A 339 39.69 10.52 -13.47
N CYS A 340 40.04 9.92 -14.61
CA CYS A 340 40.77 8.67 -14.82
C CYS A 340 39.97 7.36 -14.94
N GLY A 341 40.09 6.78 -16.14
CA GLY A 341 39.47 5.54 -16.58
C GLY A 341 40.19 4.27 -16.12
N ARG A 342 39.64 3.13 -16.53
CA ARG A 342 40.28 1.80 -16.45
C ARG A 342 39.92 0.92 -17.65
N PRO A 343 40.78 -0.04 -18.00
CA PRO A 343 40.85 -0.66 -19.31
C PRO A 343 40.00 -1.94 -19.44
N ALA A 344 39.91 -2.43 -20.68
CA ALA A 344 39.19 -3.63 -21.11
C ALA A 344 39.73 -4.93 -20.46
N LYS A 345 38.82 -5.90 -20.29
CA LYS A 345 39.08 -7.25 -19.74
C LYS A 345 39.24 -8.25 -20.91
N PRO A 346 40.20 -9.20 -20.87
CA PRO A 346 40.37 -10.17 -21.96
C PRO A 346 39.39 -11.35 -21.89
N ALA A 347 39.18 -11.97 -23.05
CA ALA A 347 38.25 -13.06 -23.33
C ALA A 347 38.62 -14.39 -22.64
N ALA A 348 37.60 -15.19 -22.31
CA ALA A 348 37.73 -16.50 -21.70
C ALA A 348 37.91 -17.62 -22.76
N ALA A 349 38.73 -18.61 -22.44
CA ALA A 349 38.89 -19.86 -23.18
C ALA A 349 37.72 -20.84 -22.89
N PRO A 350 37.41 -21.80 -23.77
CA PRO A 350 36.25 -22.68 -23.61
C PRO A 350 36.53 -23.80 -22.60
N ALA A 351 35.52 -24.10 -21.78
CA ALA A 351 35.55 -25.19 -20.81
C ALA A 351 35.01 -26.49 -21.42
N GLU A 352 35.70 -27.59 -21.13
CA GLU A 352 35.31 -28.96 -21.43
C GLU A 352 34.02 -29.36 -20.69
N SER A 353 33.24 -30.25 -21.31
CA SER A 353 32.00 -30.83 -20.81
C SER A 353 32.22 -31.90 -19.73
N PRO A 354 31.55 -31.86 -18.56
CA PRO A 354 31.60 -32.95 -17.59
C PRO A 354 30.44 -33.95 -17.71
N GLN A 355 30.78 -35.18 -17.32
CA GLN A 355 29.99 -36.42 -17.25
C GLN A 355 28.76 -36.37 -16.33
N ALA A 356 27.84 -37.31 -16.59
CA ALA A 356 26.63 -37.58 -15.83
C ALA A 356 26.85 -38.29 -14.48
N ASP A 357 25.85 -38.12 -13.61
CA ASP A 357 25.54 -38.80 -12.33
C ASP A 357 26.30 -38.42 -11.06
N ALA A 358 25.74 -37.42 -10.36
CA ALA A 358 25.52 -37.42 -8.92
C ALA A 358 24.39 -36.41 -8.59
N ASP A 359 23.43 -36.75 -7.72
CA ASP A 359 22.43 -35.81 -7.21
C ASP A 359 23.12 -34.67 -6.46
N GLN A 360 23.10 -33.48 -7.05
CA GLN A 360 23.73 -32.29 -6.46
C GLN A 360 22.67 -31.47 -5.72
N HIS A 361 22.78 -31.46 -4.39
CA HIS A 361 21.95 -30.60 -3.53
C HIS A 361 22.64 -29.26 -3.27
N MET A 362 21.95 -28.16 -3.55
CA MET A 362 22.41 -26.80 -3.27
C MET A 362 21.57 -26.17 -2.14
N SER A 363 22.25 -25.56 -1.16
CA SER A 363 21.60 -24.94 0.00
C SER A 363 20.89 -23.61 -0.31
N ALA A 364 21.23 -22.96 -1.42
CA ALA A 364 20.55 -21.76 -1.92
C ALA A 364 20.88 -21.58 -3.40
N PHE A 365 19.96 -21.00 -4.17
CA PHE A 365 20.13 -20.76 -5.60
C PHE A 365 19.60 -19.37 -5.98
N THR A 366 20.24 -18.73 -6.96
CA THR A 366 19.80 -17.46 -7.53
C THR A 366 20.04 -17.45 -9.04
N MET A 367 18.97 -17.21 -9.81
CA MET A 367 19.04 -16.98 -11.25
C MET A 367 18.60 -15.56 -11.56
N THR A 368 19.25 -14.89 -12.52
CA THR A 368 18.92 -13.51 -12.88
C THR A 368 18.91 -13.37 -14.40
N GLY A 369 17.81 -12.83 -14.92
CA GLY A 369 17.70 -12.36 -16.30
C GLY A 369 18.06 -10.88 -16.38
N TYR A 370 18.76 -10.49 -17.44
CA TYR A 370 19.13 -9.11 -17.71
C TYR A 370 18.52 -8.64 -19.03
N GLU A 371 18.26 -7.34 -19.13
CA GLU A 371 17.96 -6.68 -20.40
C GLU A 371 19.24 -6.47 -21.23
N PRO A 372 19.13 -6.23 -22.55
CA PRO A 372 20.29 -5.92 -23.40
C PRO A 372 21.12 -4.72 -22.94
N ASP A 373 20.53 -3.78 -22.18
CA ASP A 373 21.20 -2.62 -21.60
C ASP A 373 21.94 -2.92 -20.27
N GLY A 374 21.90 -4.18 -19.81
CA GLY A 374 22.55 -4.65 -18.59
C GLY A 374 21.74 -4.43 -17.30
N SER A 375 20.52 -3.88 -17.37
CA SER A 375 19.63 -3.79 -16.22
C SER A 375 19.02 -5.15 -15.86
N LYS A 376 18.71 -5.38 -14.57
CA LYS A 376 18.08 -6.63 -14.12
C LYS A 376 16.62 -6.65 -14.57
N ARG A 377 16.24 -7.70 -15.30
CA ARG A 377 14.88 -7.94 -15.79
C ARG A 377 14.07 -8.77 -14.81
N TRP A 378 14.67 -9.82 -14.27
CA TRP A 378 14.05 -10.64 -13.23
C TRP A 378 15.11 -11.36 -12.40
N VAL A 379 14.77 -11.71 -11.16
CA VAL A 379 15.61 -12.52 -10.27
C VAL A 379 14.74 -13.62 -9.68
N LEU A 380 15.20 -14.87 -9.70
CA LEU A 380 14.56 -16.03 -9.08
C LEU A 380 15.47 -16.57 -7.98
N HIS A 381 14.96 -16.67 -6.76
CA HIS A 381 15.61 -17.25 -5.59
C HIS A 381 14.96 -18.59 -5.22
N GLY A 382 15.71 -19.44 -4.52
CA GLY A 382 15.18 -20.66 -3.90
C GLY A 382 15.91 -21.00 -2.60
N ARG A 383 15.18 -21.57 -1.63
CA ARG A 383 15.74 -22.01 -0.33
C ARG A 383 16.47 -23.35 -0.39
N GLY A 384 16.43 -24.01 -1.54
CA GLY A 384 17.18 -25.21 -1.86
C GLY A 384 16.90 -25.61 -3.30
N ALA A 385 17.85 -26.30 -3.93
CA ALA A 385 17.66 -26.88 -5.25
C ALA A 385 18.24 -28.30 -5.30
N SER A 386 17.51 -29.20 -5.97
CA SER A 386 18.01 -30.51 -6.38
C SER A 386 18.07 -30.55 -7.90
N ALA A 387 19.18 -31.03 -8.46
CA ALA A 387 19.33 -31.22 -9.90
C ALA A 387 19.32 -32.73 -10.21
N GLU A 388 18.35 -33.16 -11.00
CA GLU A 388 18.24 -34.52 -11.55
C GLU A 388 18.37 -34.42 -13.07
N GLY A 389 19.56 -34.72 -13.60
CA GLY A 389 19.87 -34.56 -15.03
C GLY A 389 19.67 -33.12 -15.52
N ALA A 390 18.77 -32.92 -16.49
CA ALA A 390 18.49 -31.61 -17.09
C ALA A 390 17.38 -30.81 -16.37
N ALA A 391 16.79 -31.36 -15.30
CA ALA A 391 15.73 -30.72 -14.53
C ALA A 391 16.26 -30.25 -13.17
N VAL A 392 15.98 -29.00 -12.82
CA VAL A 392 16.30 -28.44 -11.50
C VAL A 392 15.01 -28.17 -10.76
N THR A 393 14.82 -28.85 -9.62
CA THR A 393 13.70 -28.60 -8.72
C THR A 393 14.13 -27.60 -7.64
N ILE A 394 13.47 -26.46 -7.61
CA ILE A 394 13.67 -25.37 -6.66
C ILE A 394 12.57 -25.43 -5.60
N LEU A 395 12.97 -25.47 -4.33
CA LEU A 395 12.06 -25.44 -3.20
C LEU A 395 11.80 -24.00 -2.74
N GLN A 396 10.51 -23.69 -2.56
CA GLN A 396 10.00 -22.38 -2.15
C GLN A 396 10.58 -21.23 -3.00
N PRO A 397 10.38 -21.29 -4.32
CA PRO A 397 10.84 -20.25 -5.23
C PRO A 397 10.19 -18.89 -4.93
N ASP A 398 11.00 -17.84 -5.02
CA ASP A 398 10.55 -16.44 -5.00
C ASP A 398 11.21 -15.71 -6.16
N ALA A 399 10.40 -15.21 -7.10
CA ALA A 399 10.84 -14.46 -8.25
C ALA A 399 10.36 -13.01 -8.19
N VAL A 400 11.24 -12.08 -8.57
CA VAL A 400 10.93 -10.66 -8.72
C VAL A 400 11.16 -10.26 -10.17
N GLY A 401 10.11 -9.83 -10.85
CA GLY A 401 10.14 -9.23 -12.19
C GLY A 401 10.17 -7.70 -12.09
N TYR A 402 11.10 -7.08 -12.81
CA TYR A 402 11.31 -5.63 -12.83
C TYR A 402 10.79 -5.06 -14.15
N ASP A 403 9.66 -4.36 -14.11
CA ASP A 403 9.16 -3.53 -15.20
C ASP A 403 9.18 -2.03 -14.79
N PRO A 404 9.44 -1.08 -15.72
CA PRO A 404 9.53 0.35 -15.41
C PRO A 404 8.27 0.96 -14.80
N GLU A 405 7.10 0.37 -15.06
CA GLU A 405 5.79 0.83 -14.60
C GLU A 405 5.31 0.05 -13.36
N ARG A 406 5.65 -1.24 -13.24
CA ARG A 406 5.19 -2.13 -12.15
C ARG A 406 6.22 -3.21 -11.77
N THR A 407 6.34 -3.53 -10.49
CA THR A 407 7.14 -4.68 -10.04
C THR A 407 6.21 -5.84 -9.74
N ALA A 408 6.51 -7.02 -10.30
CA ALA A 408 5.77 -8.25 -10.05
C ALA A 408 6.60 -9.19 -9.18
N TYR A 409 5.94 -9.83 -8.23
CA TYR A 409 6.53 -10.80 -7.32
C TYR A 409 5.77 -12.10 -7.49
N LEU A 410 6.47 -13.21 -7.65
CA LEU A 410 5.91 -14.50 -7.99
C LEU A 410 6.49 -15.54 -7.03
N THR A 411 5.63 -16.18 -6.25
CA THR A 411 6.00 -17.20 -5.28
C THR A 411 5.27 -18.50 -5.56
N ALA A 412 5.88 -19.63 -5.23
CA ALA A 412 5.23 -20.94 -5.25
C ALA A 412 5.84 -21.87 -4.19
N SER A 413 5.26 -23.04 -3.97
CA SER A 413 5.85 -24.05 -3.08
C SER A 413 7.02 -24.77 -3.75
N ALA A 414 6.93 -25.01 -5.07
CA ALA A 414 7.99 -25.61 -5.86
C ALA A 414 8.07 -24.99 -7.27
N ALA A 415 9.26 -25.01 -7.86
CA ALA A 415 9.44 -24.74 -9.29
C ALA A 415 10.36 -25.78 -9.92
N GLN A 416 9.98 -26.27 -11.10
CA GLN A 416 10.84 -27.09 -11.94
C GLN A 416 11.38 -26.24 -13.09
N VAL A 417 12.69 -26.19 -13.22
CA VAL A 417 13.39 -25.48 -14.30
C VAL A 417 13.96 -26.52 -15.25
N ASN A 418 13.49 -26.51 -16.50
CA ASN A 418 14.08 -27.32 -17.56
C ASN A 418 15.26 -26.55 -18.17
N GLN A 419 16.48 -27.08 -18.03
CA GLN A 419 17.69 -26.39 -18.47
C GLN A 419 17.83 -26.30 -19.99
N THR A 420 17.22 -27.22 -20.75
CA THR A 420 17.32 -27.28 -22.21
C THR A 420 16.48 -26.21 -22.90
N ASN A 421 15.25 -26.00 -22.43
CA ASN A 421 14.32 -25.04 -23.04
C ASN A 421 14.02 -23.82 -22.15
N ARG A 422 14.68 -23.72 -20.99
CA ARG A 422 14.55 -22.62 -20.00
C ARG A 422 13.13 -22.37 -19.50
N ARG A 423 12.22 -23.33 -19.68
CA ARG A 423 10.85 -23.27 -19.14
C ARG A 423 10.90 -23.43 -17.63
N ILE A 424 10.23 -22.52 -16.94
CA ILE A 424 10.05 -22.57 -15.50
C ILE A 424 8.60 -22.96 -15.24
N ARG A 425 8.39 -24.10 -14.58
CA ARG A 425 7.08 -24.59 -14.19
C ARG A 425 6.93 -24.42 -12.69
N MET A 426 6.10 -23.48 -12.27
CA MET A 426 5.80 -23.23 -10.86
C MET A 426 4.55 -23.98 -10.44
N GLU A 427 4.61 -24.64 -9.29
CA GLU A 427 3.55 -25.54 -8.83
C GLU A 427 3.24 -25.33 -7.36
N HIS A 428 1.97 -25.59 -7.02
CA HIS A 428 1.40 -25.58 -5.67
C HIS A 428 1.45 -24.19 -5.02
N ASP A 429 0.27 -23.58 -4.85
CA ASP A 429 0.10 -22.23 -4.29
C ASP A 429 0.89 -21.16 -5.05
N VAL A 430 0.77 -21.14 -6.38
CA VAL A 430 1.40 -20.10 -7.18
C VAL A 430 0.65 -18.78 -6.96
N VAL A 431 1.38 -17.80 -6.44
CA VAL A 431 0.86 -16.46 -6.17
C VAL A 431 1.72 -15.44 -6.89
N LEU A 432 1.10 -14.67 -7.77
CA LEU A 432 1.69 -13.48 -8.38
C LEU A 432 1.05 -12.25 -7.73
N HIS A 433 1.86 -11.33 -7.21
CA HIS A 433 1.39 -10.05 -6.72
C HIS A 433 2.18 -8.91 -7.33
N THR A 434 1.51 -7.81 -7.66
CA THR A 434 2.14 -6.64 -8.26
C THR A 434 2.13 -5.43 -7.32
N SER A 435 3.02 -4.48 -7.56
CA SER A 435 3.20 -3.28 -6.72
C SER A 435 1.98 -2.34 -6.69
N ASP A 436 1.07 -2.47 -7.64
CA ASP A 436 -0.19 -1.72 -7.78
C ASP A 436 -1.41 -2.46 -7.16
N GLY A 437 -1.20 -3.63 -6.54
CA GLY A 437 -2.22 -4.28 -5.71
C GLY A 437 -2.99 -5.42 -6.38
N LEU A 438 -2.58 -5.86 -7.58
CA LEU A 438 -3.13 -7.06 -8.20
C LEU A 438 -2.56 -8.32 -7.54
N TRP A 439 -3.44 -9.26 -7.22
CA TRP A 439 -3.13 -10.60 -6.77
C TRP A 439 -3.67 -11.59 -7.79
N LEU A 440 -2.85 -12.55 -8.18
CA LEU A 440 -3.24 -13.68 -9.01
C LEU A 440 -2.84 -14.94 -8.28
N THR A 441 -3.79 -15.87 -8.18
CA THR A 441 -3.57 -17.18 -7.57
C THR A 441 -3.95 -18.27 -8.56
N THR A 442 -3.09 -19.29 -8.67
CA THR A 442 -3.33 -20.45 -9.53
C THR A 442 -2.56 -21.67 -9.00
N PRO A 443 -3.05 -22.90 -9.22
CA PRO A 443 -2.32 -24.11 -8.80
C PRO A 443 -1.01 -24.34 -9.56
N LEU A 444 -0.94 -23.87 -10.81
CA LEU A 444 0.14 -24.15 -11.74
C LEU A 444 0.38 -22.94 -12.63
N LEU A 445 1.64 -22.58 -12.87
CA LEU A 445 2.01 -21.54 -13.83
C LEU A 445 3.25 -21.94 -14.62
N HIS A 446 3.16 -21.82 -15.94
CA HIS A 446 4.30 -21.93 -16.83
C HIS A 446 4.82 -20.55 -17.14
N TRP A 447 6.07 -20.30 -16.77
CA TRP A 447 6.78 -19.10 -17.13
C TRP A 447 7.81 -19.44 -18.22
N LEU A 448 7.70 -18.74 -19.34
CA LEU A 448 8.57 -18.84 -20.52
C LEU A 448 9.35 -17.52 -20.63
N PRO A 449 10.50 -17.38 -19.94
CA PRO A 449 11.22 -16.12 -19.85
C PRO A 449 11.66 -15.57 -21.22
N ASP A 450 12.06 -16.47 -22.12
CA ASP A 450 12.54 -16.10 -23.46
C ASP A 450 11.41 -15.56 -24.35
N GLN A 451 10.16 -15.95 -24.09
CA GLN A 451 8.97 -15.52 -24.84
C GLN A 451 8.20 -14.37 -24.15
N ASN A 452 8.62 -13.97 -22.95
CA ASN A 452 7.90 -12.99 -22.11
C ASN A 452 6.46 -13.38 -21.82
N GLU A 453 6.24 -14.68 -21.69
CA GLU A 453 4.93 -15.27 -21.55
C GLU A 453 4.82 -15.99 -20.21
N MET A 454 3.68 -15.79 -19.56
CA MET A 454 3.23 -16.59 -18.43
C MET A 454 1.89 -17.20 -18.80
N ALA A 455 1.80 -18.52 -18.73
CA ALA A 455 0.64 -19.26 -19.17
C ALA A 455 0.21 -20.31 -18.15
N THR A 456 -1.09 -20.54 -18.03
CA THR A 456 -1.65 -21.66 -17.27
C THR A 456 -2.99 -22.06 -17.86
N ASP A 457 -3.26 -23.35 -17.95
CA ASP A 457 -4.60 -23.87 -18.28
C ASP A 457 -5.46 -24.10 -17.02
N SER A 458 -4.88 -23.87 -15.84
CA SER A 458 -5.56 -24.08 -14.57
C SER A 458 -6.56 -22.95 -14.26
N PRO A 459 -7.46 -23.15 -13.28
CA PRO A 459 -8.23 -22.06 -12.73
C PRO A 459 -7.33 -20.93 -12.24
N VAL A 460 -7.73 -19.70 -12.52
CA VAL A 460 -7.09 -18.48 -12.07
C VAL A 460 -8.09 -17.66 -11.28
N ARG A 461 -7.60 -17.06 -10.20
CA ARG A 461 -8.32 -16.06 -9.44
C ARG A 461 -7.46 -14.81 -9.38
N ILE A 462 -7.96 -13.72 -9.96
CA ILE A 462 -7.30 -12.42 -10.01
C ILE A 462 -8.11 -11.45 -9.16
N GLU A 463 -7.45 -10.74 -8.25
CA GLU A 463 -8.09 -9.90 -7.24
C GLU A 463 -7.37 -8.55 -7.15
N THR A 464 -8.16 -7.49 -7.04
CA THR A 464 -7.75 -6.11 -6.80
C THR A 464 -8.73 -5.48 -5.80
N ASP A 465 -8.47 -4.25 -5.35
CA ASP A 465 -9.34 -3.54 -4.41
C ASP A 465 -10.81 -3.35 -4.89
N HIS A 466 -11.07 -3.47 -6.20
CA HIS A 466 -12.38 -3.14 -6.80
C HIS A 466 -12.94 -4.23 -7.72
N MET A 467 -12.20 -5.31 -7.91
CA MET A 467 -12.55 -6.34 -8.89
C MET A 467 -12.00 -7.69 -8.47
N LEU A 468 -12.83 -8.71 -8.62
CA LEU A 468 -12.48 -10.11 -8.54
C LEU A 468 -12.80 -10.77 -9.87
N ILE A 469 -11.83 -11.46 -10.46
CA ILE A 469 -12.01 -12.25 -11.68
C ILE A 469 -11.71 -13.71 -11.36
N ARG A 470 -12.63 -14.60 -11.69
CA ARG A 470 -12.42 -16.04 -11.77
C ARG A 470 -12.46 -16.45 -13.23
N GLY A 471 -11.63 -17.43 -13.59
CA GLY A 471 -11.64 -17.99 -14.94
C GLY A 471 -10.70 -19.17 -15.05
N ARG A 472 -10.56 -19.70 -16.26
CA ARG A 472 -9.66 -20.81 -16.56
C ARG A 472 -8.91 -20.53 -17.85
N GLY A 473 -7.61 -20.88 -17.83
CA GLY A 473 -6.74 -20.59 -18.95
C GLY A 473 -6.33 -19.12 -18.93
N LEU A 474 -5.11 -18.81 -18.53
CA LEU A 474 -4.56 -17.46 -18.60
C LEU A 474 -3.30 -17.49 -19.44
N VAL A 475 -3.17 -16.54 -20.36
CA VAL A 475 -1.92 -16.23 -21.06
C VAL A 475 -1.63 -14.74 -20.91
N GLY A 476 -0.50 -14.40 -20.31
CA GLY A 476 -0.04 -13.04 -20.11
C GLY A 476 1.28 -12.80 -20.85
N HIS A 477 1.30 -11.78 -21.70
CA HIS A 477 2.50 -11.33 -22.41
C HIS A 477 2.96 -9.97 -21.87
N SER A 478 4.10 -9.93 -21.20
CA SER A 478 4.56 -8.70 -20.55
C SER A 478 4.95 -7.61 -21.56
N GLN A 479 5.58 -7.97 -22.68
CA GLN A 479 6.00 -7.02 -23.72
C GLN A 479 4.82 -6.49 -24.55
N LEU A 480 3.87 -7.37 -24.91
CA LEU A 480 2.66 -6.97 -25.63
C LEU A 480 1.66 -6.27 -24.72
N LYS A 481 1.94 -6.18 -23.42
CA LYS A 481 1.07 -5.63 -22.39
C LYS A 481 -0.38 -6.14 -22.54
N ARG A 482 -0.51 -7.45 -22.75
CA ARG A 482 -1.77 -8.12 -22.98
C ARG A 482 -1.91 -9.32 -22.07
N ALA A 483 -3.10 -9.51 -21.51
CA ALA A 483 -3.45 -10.70 -20.77
C ALA A 483 -4.81 -11.20 -21.22
N THR A 484 -4.93 -12.50 -21.46
CA THR A 484 -6.17 -13.14 -21.90
C THR A 484 -6.51 -14.29 -21.00
N ILE A 485 -7.75 -14.30 -20.49
CA ILE A 485 -8.34 -15.44 -19.79
C ILE A 485 -9.29 -16.12 -20.78
N ALA A 486 -9.18 -17.44 -20.94
CA ALA A 486 -9.76 -18.13 -22.07
C ALA A 486 -11.26 -18.42 -21.94
N ARG A 487 -11.72 -18.82 -20.74
CA ARG A 487 -13.10 -19.29 -20.52
C ARG A 487 -13.47 -19.33 -19.04
N ASP A 488 -14.74 -19.69 -18.78
CA ASP A 488 -15.34 -19.79 -17.45
C ASP A 488 -15.25 -18.45 -16.69
N ILE A 489 -15.42 -17.34 -17.41
CA ILE A 489 -15.15 -16.00 -16.89
C ILE A 489 -16.28 -15.55 -15.99
N GLU A 490 -15.91 -15.17 -14.77
CA GLU A 490 -16.80 -14.53 -13.81
C GLU A 490 -16.05 -13.34 -13.23
N LEU A 491 -16.52 -12.13 -13.53
CA LEU A 491 -15.94 -10.89 -13.05
C LEU A 491 -16.94 -10.18 -12.15
N VAL A 492 -16.59 -10.05 -10.88
CA VAL A 492 -17.35 -9.33 -9.87
C VAL A 492 -16.71 -7.97 -9.65
N LEU A 493 -17.48 -6.91 -9.88
CA LEU A 493 -17.10 -5.54 -9.54
C LEU A 493 -17.64 -5.20 -8.14
N ASN A 494 -16.82 -4.53 -7.34
CA ASN A 494 -17.08 -4.25 -5.92
C ASN A 494 -17.43 -5.54 -5.13
N PRO A 495 -16.56 -6.57 -5.16
CA PRO A 495 -16.83 -7.83 -4.48
C PRO A 495 -17.04 -7.61 -2.97
N SER A 496 -18.04 -8.26 -2.38
CA SER A 496 -18.21 -8.26 -0.92
C SER A 496 -17.07 -8.98 -0.21
N ASP A 497 -16.86 -8.66 1.08
CA ASP A 497 -15.86 -9.28 1.96
C ASP A 497 -15.96 -10.82 2.01
N HIS A 498 -17.13 -11.41 1.72
CA HIS A 498 -17.36 -12.87 1.70
C HIS A 498 -16.88 -13.55 0.41
N GLU A 499 -16.70 -12.80 -0.68
CA GLU A 499 -16.22 -13.33 -1.96
C GLU A 499 -14.71 -13.18 -2.15
N ALA A 500 -14.09 -12.32 -1.34
CA ALA A 500 -12.66 -12.08 -1.21
C ALA A 500 -11.94 -13.18 -0.38
N GLY A 501 -11.97 -14.42 -0.87
CA GLY A 501 -11.04 -15.49 -0.47
C GLY A 501 -11.55 -16.48 0.60
N PRO A 502 -10.80 -17.58 0.86
CA PRO A 502 -11.32 -18.83 1.43
C PRO A 502 -11.55 -18.85 2.95
N ALA A 503 -11.65 -17.70 3.62
CA ALA A 503 -11.81 -17.64 5.07
C ALA A 503 -12.67 -16.46 5.53
N ALA A 504 -13.90 -16.42 5.01
CA ALA A 504 -14.97 -15.59 5.51
C ALA A 504 -16.31 -16.34 5.35
N SER A 505 -16.76 -17.00 6.41
CA SER A 505 -18.18 -17.17 6.67
C SER A 505 -18.43 -16.62 8.07
N LEU A 506 -19.63 -16.07 8.28
CA LEU A 506 -20.17 -15.46 9.50
C LEU A 506 -20.01 -13.93 9.59
N ALA A 507 -20.84 -13.20 8.83
CA ALA A 507 -21.61 -12.05 9.32
C ALA A 507 -22.52 -11.54 8.20
N GLY A 508 -23.84 -11.65 8.38
CA GLY A 508 -24.83 -11.07 7.47
C GLY A 508 -24.78 -9.55 7.50
N GLY A 509 -24.64 -8.94 6.33
CA GLY A 509 -24.65 -7.49 6.14
C GLY A 509 -24.80 -7.14 4.66
N ASP A 510 -25.99 -6.66 4.31
CA ASP A 510 -26.42 -5.86 3.15
C ASP A 510 -25.65 -6.06 1.82
N ALA A 511 -26.23 -6.86 0.92
CA ALA A 511 -25.79 -7.08 -0.46
C ALA A 511 -25.90 -5.78 -1.29
N ARG A 512 -25.01 -4.81 -1.05
CA ARG A 512 -24.99 -3.55 -1.80
C ARG A 512 -24.36 -3.75 -3.18
N ARG A 513 -25.20 -3.59 -4.21
CA ARG A 513 -24.89 -3.27 -5.60
C ARG A 513 -23.63 -3.88 -6.23
N GLN A 514 -23.54 -5.20 -6.26
CA GLN A 514 -22.51 -5.89 -7.04
C GLN A 514 -22.91 -5.95 -8.50
N VAL A 515 -21.93 -5.79 -9.41
CA VAL A 515 -22.11 -6.09 -10.83
C VAL A 515 -21.34 -7.36 -11.14
N LEU A 516 -22.04 -8.35 -11.66
CA LEU A 516 -21.42 -9.58 -12.17
C LEU A 516 -21.38 -9.53 -13.70
N ILE A 517 -20.23 -9.80 -14.28
CA ILE A 517 -20.04 -9.93 -15.73
C ILE A 517 -19.53 -11.35 -16.01
N THR A 518 -20.26 -12.10 -16.83
CA THR A 518 -19.86 -13.42 -17.31
C THR A 518 -19.79 -13.45 -18.83
N CYS A 519 -18.92 -14.29 -19.38
CA CYS A 519 -18.87 -14.57 -20.81
C CYS A 519 -18.35 -15.99 -21.08
N ASP A 520 -18.79 -16.58 -22.19
CA ASP A 520 -18.37 -17.92 -22.59
C ASP A 520 -17.01 -17.92 -23.29
N GLY A 521 -16.71 -16.82 -23.98
CA GLY A 521 -15.46 -16.61 -24.70
C GLY A 521 -14.39 -15.90 -23.87
N PRO A 522 -13.29 -15.51 -24.51
CA PRO A 522 -12.15 -14.95 -23.81
C PRO A 522 -12.42 -13.55 -23.24
N LEU A 523 -11.84 -13.29 -22.08
CA LEU A 523 -11.65 -11.96 -21.52
C LEU A 523 -10.22 -11.49 -21.81
N THR A 524 -10.06 -10.44 -22.60
CA THR A 524 -8.75 -9.87 -22.96
C THR A 524 -8.58 -8.48 -22.37
N PHE A 525 -7.50 -8.28 -21.61
CA PHE A 525 -7.02 -6.99 -21.14
C PHE A 525 -5.88 -6.51 -22.05
N ASP A 526 -6.08 -5.34 -22.66
CA ASP A 526 -5.05 -4.61 -23.39
C ASP A 526 -4.65 -3.36 -22.57
N TYR A 527 -3.51 -3.45 -21.88
CA TYR A 527 -3.06 -2.40 -20.98
C TYR A 527 -2.43 -1.20 -21.72
N GLU A 528 -2.13 -1.31 -23.02
CA GLU A 528 -1.72 -0.13 -23.80
C GLU A 528 -2.91 0.73 -24.18
N GLN A 529 -4.03 0.08 -24.51
CA GLN A 529 -5.25 0.76 -24.91
C GLN A 529 -6.16 1.10 -23.72
N ASP A 530 -5.84 0.60 -22.51
CA ASP A 530 -6.69 0.68 -21.32
C ASP A 530 -8.08 0.08 -21.56
N ILE A 531 -8.17 -1.09 -22.22
CA ILE A 531 -9.42 -1.76 -22.60
C ILE A 531 -9.49 -3.18 -22.05
N ALA A 532 -10.68 -3.59 -21.61
CA ALA A 532 -11.04 -4.98 -21.37
C ALA A 532 -12.16 -5.41 -22.34
N THR A 533 -11.96 -6.52 -23.05
CA THR A 533 -12.93 -7.06 -24.02
C THR A 533 -13.41 -8.43 -23.55
N PHE A 534 -14.73 -8.57 -23.43
CA PHE A 534 -15.44 -9.82 -23.16
C PHE A 534 -16.09 -10.28 -24.45
N GLU A 535 -15.92 -11.55 -24.80
CA GLU A 535 -16.45 -12.11 -26.04
C GLU A 535 -17.38 -13.29 -25.77
N GLN A 536 -18.36 -13.47 -26.66
CA GLN A 536 -19.34 -14.55 -26.71
C GLN A 536 -20.26 -14.62 -25.50
N ASN A 537 -21.56 -14.42 -25.74
CA ASN A 537 -22.63 -14.54 -24.74
C ASN A 537 -22.32 -13.76 -23.45
N VAL A 538 -21.95 -12.49 -23.61
CA VAL A 538 -21.67 -11.63 -22.47
C VAL A 538 -22.97 -11.33 -21.74
N HIS A 539 -22.97 -11.55 -20.44
CA HIS A 539 -24.09 -11.25 -19.54
C HIS A 539 -23.58 -10.38 -18.40
N VAL A 540 -24.17 -9.20 -18.26
CA VAL A 540 -23.93 -8.26 -17.16
C VAL A 540 -25.17 -8.26 -16.27
N GLN A 541 -25.01 -8.70 -15.03
CA GLN A 541 -26.03 -8.63 -13.98
C GLN A 541 -25.76 -7.40 -13.13
N ASP A 542 -26.63 -6.41 -13.22
CA ASP A 542 -26.65 -5.21 -12.38
C ASP A 542 -27.88 -5.25 -11.46
N PRO A 543 -27.84 -4.63 -10.28
CA PRO A 543 -29.01 -4.56 -9.39
C PRO A 543 -30.26 -3.98 -10.03
N ASN A 544 -30.10 -3.16 -11.07
CA ASN A 544 -31.22 -2.55 -11.78
C ASN A 544 -31.65 -3.33 -13.04
N GLY A 545 -30.95 -4.41 -13.41
CA GLY A 545 -31.33 -5.26 -14.53
C GLY A 545 -30.16 -5.93 -15.23
N ASP A 546 -30.51 -6.77 -16.20
CA ASP A 546 -29.58 -7.57 -16.96
C ASP A 546 -29.27 -6.93 -18.33
N LEU A 547 -28.03 -7.06 -18.79
CA LEU A 547 -27.63 -6.77 -20.15
C LEU A 547 -27.00 -8.01 -20.78
N TYR A 548 -27.44 -8.35 -21.98
CA TYR A 548 -26.91 -9.44 -22.80
C TYR A 548 -26.32 -8.86 -24.08
N SER A 549 -25.18 -9.37 -24.53
CA SER A 549 -24.59 -9.03 -25.85
C SER A 549 -23.60 -10.09 -26.34
N ASP A 550 -23.28 -10.08 -27.64
CA ASP A 550 -22.25 -10.96 -28.20
C ASP A 550 -20.84 -10.56 -27.74
N ARG A 551 -20.62 -9.25 -27.53
CA ARG A 551 -19.34 -8.69 -27.09
C ARG A 551 -19.57 -7.48 -26.20
N LEU A 552 -18.68 -7.28 -25.23
CA LEU A 552 -18.64 -6.09 -24.38
C LEU A 552 -17.21 -5.54 -24.35
N ILE A 553 -17.06 -4.24 -24.62
CA ILE A 553 -15.78 -3.53 -24.55
C ILE A 553 -15.86 -2.50 -23.43
N ALA A 554 -15.09 -2.69 -22.38
CA ALA A 554 -15.01 -1.79 -21.25
C ALA A 554 -13.73 -0.94 -21.32
N TYR A 555 -13.88 0.38 -21.31
CA TYR A 555 -12.77 1.32 -21.37
C TYR A 555 -12.41 1.78 -19.96
N LEU A 556 -11.19 1.52 -19.54
CA LEU A 556 -10.74 1.70 -18.16
C LEU A 556 -10.08 3.07 -17.97
N ASP A 557 -10.13 3.59 -16.74
CA ASP A 557 -9.31 4.72 -16.31
C ASP A 557 -7.99 4.22 -15.71
N ARG A 558 -6.87 4.69 -16.25
CA ARG A 558 -5.53 4.21 -15.91
C ARG A 558 -5.10 4.47 -14.45
N LYS A 559 -5.76 5.38 -13.73
CA LYS A 559 -5.39 5.73 -12.35
C LYS A 559 -6.26 5.04 -11.31
N THR A 560 -7.53 4.85 -11.64
CA THR A 560 -8.56 4.35 -10.72
C THR A 560 -8.96 2.92 -11.02
N HIS A 561 -8.59 2.40 -12.20
CA HIS A 561 -8.99 1.08 -12.71
C HIS A 561 -10.52 0.89 -12.79
N THR A 562 -11.28 1.98 -12.81
CA THR A 562 -12.74 1.96 -12.98
C THR A 562 -13.12 2.08 -14.47
N ILE A 563 -14.32 1.64 -14.82
CA ILE A 563 -14.86 1.76 -16.18
C ILE A 563 -15.30 3.21 -16.44
N ARG A 564 -14.73 3.85 -17.48
CA ARG A 564 -15.11 5.19 -17.96
C ARG A 564 -16.35 5.16 -18.83
N TYR A 565 -16.44 4.16 -19.71
CA TYR A 565 -17.61 3.83 -20.51
C TYR A 565 -17.50 2.39 -20.99
N ALA A 566 -18.63 1.79 -21.33
CA ALA A 566 -18.70 0.43 -21.85
C ALA A 566 -19.56 0.37 -23.11
N GLU A 567 -19.21 -0.53 -24.03
CA GLU A 567 -19.89 -0.71 -25.29
C GLU A 567 -20.29 -2.18 -25.46
N ALA A 568 -21.59 -2.44 -25.47
CA ALA A 568 -22.17 -3.73 -25.78
C ALA A 568 -22.49 -3.80 -27.28
N ILE A 569 -22.11 -4.89 -27.94
CA ILE A 569 -22.21 -5.06 -29.39
C ILE A 569 -22.75 -6.45 -29.71
N GLY A 570 -23.71 -6.50 -30.63
CA GLY A 570 -24.28 -7.76 -31.13
C GLY A 570 -25.40 -8.26 -30.23
N GLN A 571 -26.60 -8.39 -30.80
CA GLN A 571 -27.83 -8.83 -30.13
C GLN A 571 -28.02 -8.23 -28.73
N VAL A 572 -27.85 -6.91 -28.61
CA VAL A 572 -27.91 -6.27 -27.30
C VAL A 572 -29.34 -6.31 -26.79
N ARG A 573 -29.54 -6.93 -25.62
CA ARG A 573 -30.82 -6.99 -24.93
C ARG A 573 -30.65 -6.56 -23.49
N ILE A 574 -31.42 -5.56 -23.09
CA ILE A 574 -31.41 -4.98 -21.75
C ILE A 574 -32.77 -5.25 -21.13
N GLN A 575 -32.78 -5.91 -19.97
CA GLN A 575 -34.00 -6.29 -19.26
C GLN A 575 -34.02 -5.66 -17.87
N GLN A 576 -35.03 -4.84 -17.59
CA GLN A 576 -35.24 -4.19 -16.29
C GLN A 576 -36.66 -4.45 -15.82
N GLN A 577 -36.81 -5.32 -14.81
CA GLN A 577 -38.12 -5.82 -14.37
C GLN A 577 -38.91 -6.41 -15.56
N GLN A 578 -40.05 -5.82 -15.93
CA GLN A 578 -40.85 -6.22 -17.08
C GLN A 578 -40.43 -5.52 -18.38
N ASN A 579 -39.66 -4.44 -18.31
CA ASN A 579 -39.27 -3.65 -19.47
C ASN A 579 -38.08 -4.27 -20.21
N THR A 580 -38.16 -4.31 -21.53
CA THR A 580 -37.07 -4.84 -22.38
C THR A 580 -36.69 -3.81 -23.45
N ALA A 581 -35.39 -3.60 -23.63
CA ALA A 581 -34.85 -2.82 -24.74
C ALA A 581 -33.90 -3.69 -25.57
N GLU A 582 -33.99 -3.61 -26.88
CA GLU A 582 -33.14 -4.36 -27.81
C GLU A 582 -32.44 -3.41 -28.77
N SER A 583 -31.20 -3.71 -29.17
CA SER A 583 -30.45 -2.92 -30.14
C SER A 583 -29.29 -3.72 -30.75
N GLU A 584 -28.72 -3.20 -31.83
CA GLU A 584 -27.49 -3.77 -32.41
C GLU A 584 -26.25 -3.42 -31.57
N ARG A 585 -26.29 -2.26 -30.91
CA ARG A 585 -25.22 -1.75 -30.04
C ARG A 585 -25.82 -0.88 -28.93
N ALA A 586 -25.22 -0.94 -27.74
CA ALA A 586 -25.50 0.00 -26.66
C ALA A 586 -24.21 0.56 -26.09
N VAL A 587 -24.21 1.86 -25.82
CA VAL A 587 -23.11 2.55 -25.14
C VAL A 587 -23.58 2.98 -23.77
N TYR A 588 -22.87 2.56 -22.74
CA TYR A 588 -23.13 2.94 -21.36
C TYR A 588 -22.05 3.92 -20.87
N GLU A 589 -22.51 5.07 -20.38
CA GLU A 589 -21.70 6.13 -19.80
C GLU A 589 -22.02 6.23 -18.31
N PRO A 590 -21.23 5.57 -17.44
CA PRO A 590 -21.58 5.48 -16.04
C PRO A 590 -21.65 6.85 -15.36
N ALA A 591 -20.70 7.76 -15.62
CA ALA A 591 -20.64 9.07 -14.97
C ALA A 591 -21.96 9.88 -14.98
N ILE A 592 -22.85 9.61 -15.93
CA ILE A 592 -24.17 10.24 -16.07
C ILE A 592 -25.33 9.24 -16.04
N GLY A 593 -25.06 7.95 -15.78
CA GLY A 593 -26.06 6.88 -15.70
C GLY A 593 -26.78 6.62 -17.03
N LYS A 594 -26.18 7.00 -18.17
CA LYS A 594 -26.86 7.05 -19.46
C LYS A 594 -26.54 5.83 -20.31
N ILE A 595 -27.57 5.20 -20.85
CA ILE A 595 -27.45 4.19 -21.92
C ILE A 595 -27.97 4.77 -23.23
N THR A 596 -27.15 4.66 -24.27
CA THR A 596 -27.51 5.07 -25.63
C THR A 596 -27.61 3.83 -26.50
N LEU A 597 -28.81 3.51 -26.97
CA LEU A 597 -29.06 2.43 -27.93
C LEU A 597 -28.79 2.95 -29.35
N VAL A 598 -28.07 2.17 -30.16
CA VAL A 598 -27.59 2.59 -31.49
C VAL A 598 -27.95 1.52 -32.52
N GLY A 599 -28.41 1.96 -33.69
CA GLY A 599 -28.87 1.09 -34.77
C GLY A 599 -30.39 1.12 -34.86
N ARG A 600 -31.03 -0.04 -34.69
CA ARG A 600 -32.49 -0.21 -34.74
C ARG A 600 -33.03 -0.56 -33.35
N PRO A 601 -33.11 0.42 -32.43
CA PRO A 601 -33.59 0.14 -31.08
C PRO A 601 -35.07 -0.23 -31.08
N SER A 602 -35.43 -1.24 -30.29
CA SER A 602 -36.81 -1.60 -29.95
C SER A 602 -37.01 -1.47 -28.45
N LEU A 603 -38.16 -0.97 -28.01
CA LEU A 603 -38.48 -0.77 -26.60
C LEU A 603 -39.86 -1.34 -26.30
N LEU A 604 -39.92 -2.29 -25.37
CA LEU A 604 -41.16 -2.82 -24.83
C LEU A 604 -41.29 -2.35 -23.38
N LEU A 605 -42.24 -1.44 -23.16
CA LEU A 605 -42.56 -0.91 -21.83
C LEU A 605 -43.87 -1.54 -21.35
N HIS A 606 -43.84 -2.14 -20.18
CA HIS A 606 -45.04 -2.62 -19.51
C HIS A 606 -45.52 -1.55 -18.52
N PRO A 607 -46.78 -1.09 -18.62
CA PRO A 607 -47.31 -0.14 -17.65
C PRO A 607 -47.41 -0.79 -16.27
N SER A 608 -46.84 -0.15 -15.24
CA SER A 608 -47.03 -0.54 -13.84
C SER A 608 -48.44 -0.14 -13.38
N GLU A 609 -49.16 -1.06 -12.73
CA GLU A 609 -50.50 -0.76 -12.17
C GLU A 609 -50.47 0.16 -10.94
N GLU A 610 -49.29 0.49 -10.43
CA GLU A 610 -49.12 1.49 -9.37
C GLU A 610 -48.44 2.75 -9.95
N ASP A 611 -49.13 3.87 -9.77
CA ASP A 611 -48.80 5.25 -10.09
C ASP A 611 -48.88 5.71 -11.56
N GLY A 612 -49.94 6.49 -11.84
CA GLY A 612 -50.25 7.15 -13.12
C GLY A 612 -49.30 8.31 -13.49
N VAL A 613 -47.99 8.12 -13.34
CA VAL A 613 -46.95 9.02 -13.87
C VAL A 613 -45.84 8.17 -14.49
N GLY A 614 -45.71 8.26 -15.82
CA GLY A 614 -44.61 7.78 -16.69
C GLY A 614 -43.63 6.75 -16.14
N GLY A 615 -43.62 5.56 -16.76
CA GLY A 615 -42.71 4.46 -16.43
C GLY A 615 -41.25 4.88 -16.24
N THR A 616 -40.60 4.28 -15.24
CA THR A 616 -39.19 4.55 -14.90
C THR A 616 -38.27 4.29 -16.11
N PRO A 617 -37.38 5.24 -16.47
CA PRO A 617 -36.42 5.05 -17.55
C PRO A 617 -35.40 3.97 -17.21
N PHE A 618 -34.84 3.32 -18.25
CA PHE A 618 -33.79 2.33 -18.09
C PHE A 618 -32.56 2.94 -17.38
N ALA A 619 -32.19 2.43 -16.22
CA ALA A 619 -31.06 2.94 -15.42
C ALA A 619 -30.18 1.78 -14.92
N PHE A 620 -28.86 1.82 -15.14
CA PHE A 620 -27.90 0.89 -14.51
C PHE A 620 -27.15 1.63 -13.41
N SER A 621 -27.05 1.06 -12.21
CA SER A 621 -26.49 1.75 -11.03
C SER A 621 -25.09 1.28 -10.63
N GLY A 622 -24.57 0.20 -11.23
CA GLY A 622 -23.40 -0.49 -10.72
C GLY A 622 -22.07 -0.13 -11.35
N LEU A 623 -22.01 0.72 -12.38
CA LEU A 623 -20.72 1.18 -12.94
C LEU A 623 -20.42 2.66 -12.70
N SER A 624 -21.29 3.41 -12.02
CA SER A 624 -21.09 4.85 -11.79
C SER A 624 -20.88 5.25 -10.33
N ALA A 625 -20.07 6.30 -10.17
CA ALA A 625 -19.92 7.02 -8.92
C ALA A 625 -21.22 7.75 -8.56
N GLN A 626 -21.71 7.46 -7.35
CA GLN A 626 -22.63 8.25 -6.52
C GLN A 626 -23.35 9.43 -7.22
N GLN A 627 -24.64 9.26 -7.53
CA GLN A 627 -25.55 10.39 -7.75
C GLN A 627 -26.40 10.62 -6.49
N ASP A 628 -26.14 11.76 -5.85
CA ASP A 628 -26.93 12.38 -4.78
C ASP A 628 -28.35 12.71 -5.28
N GLN A 629 -29.37 12.19 -4.58
CA GLN A 629 -30.73 12.72 -4.66
C GLN A 629 -30.84 13.93 -3.72
N GLN A 630 -30.83 15.13 -4.26
CA GLN A 630 -31.47 16.29 -3.63
C GLN A 630 -32.66 16.74 -4.50
N VAL A 631 -33.85 16.35 -4.06
CA VAL A 631 -35.12 16.95 -4.48
C VAL A 631 -35.19 18.34 -3.84
N SER A 632 -34.95 19.39 -4.61
CA SER A 632 -35.38 20.75 -4.26
C SER A 632 -36.60 21.07 -5.10
N ALA A 633 -37.78 20.94 -4.49
CA ALA A 633 -39.00 21.53 -4.98
C ALA A 633 -38.87 23.06 -4.97
N ALA A 634 -39.06 23.68 -6.13
CA ALA A 634 -39.43 25.08 -6.22
C ALA A 634 -40.45 25.23 -7.35
N ALA A 635 -41.63 25.74 -6.97
CA ALA A 635 -42.59 26.37 -7.86
C ALA A 635 -43.25 27.53 -7.10
N PRO A 636 -43.74 28.58 -7.78
CA PRO A 636 -43.51 28.98 -9.17
C PRO A 636 -42.45 30.08 -9.33
#